data_AF-A0A964AST3-F1
#
_entry.id   AF-A0A964AST3-F1
#
_cell.length_a   1.000
_cell.length_b   1.000
_cell.length_c   1.000
_cell.angle_alpha   90.00
_cell.angle_beta   90.00
_cell.angle_gamma   90.00
#
_symmetry.space_group_name_H-M   'P 1'
#
loop_
_entity.id
_entity.type
_entity.pdbx_description
1 polymer ?
#
loop_
_entity_poly.entity_id
_entity_poly.type
_entity_poly.pdbx_seq_one_letter_code
_entity_poly.pdbx_strand_id
1 'polypeptide(L)'
;MKGDFSRVTFDNNDNDYTGTRLQQGRVLTDWDFNENQDILAWRRRRARSDMMGTVGVRDGDLDAFRVAFAPSGDLRIKAGRIYVDGMLVKVDDDTDFDVLTGLSTPGTYMVYLVAWEETLRSPEEPELIEVALEGPDTSARSKIVWSIGVAWISSNTDATQAWLEFASPNAWRDITSGVPGTMTVSVEAPSQTTDPCLGPSAEGYRGLENQLYRVEIHQSSDGGPSPLPTYKWSRENASIVTFWVDDGTWPRTPSSPDNEVTITVGSVGSGTLGFAAGDKVELTSNGYEAEGRPGVLGIISEINGSTMTIALESSADLDRDEFGDTPKVRRWEMASGEDLDPVIPTGSPSQELEDGISIRFNFNPATHTFKTGDYWTFAARTITGQVHDFIASGEPPRGPERRYAPLYTLVFDGTSSPAAWALGKDCRLRFPPLTELTRLSYVCGDGQPGYPGMWLRHPLRVGVTNGNRPVQNALVRFEIMSPTTGSPLEISGELSEDPYGVSPAPADFIDILTGSDGIASVYWKPGTDLEQLDHEVRATLYDHTGSQVGLPVCFHTELPNFWLIEAELRTASSPNTVVVVHPRATTDDTSPFMSGEVKIQDPNAAFEMTILLGTTSPDLTFYAGNIVVTRDGPAFQTGAGPFSTSVHTPVNRLIAPFAATPTTMANGVTQWELTWDATDGGLNGAFPAGDQRVRVRIFANLADNPDESPIGSTAYQWGTIEFTFILNA
;
A
#
# COMPACT_ATOMS: atom_id res chain seq x y z
N MET A 1 24.20 -22.34 6.47
CA MET A 1 24.88 -22.58 7.76
C MET A 1 26.18 -23.36 7.51
N LYS A 2 27.34 -22.71 7.70
CA LYS A 2 28.67 -23.34 7.64
C LYS A 2 29.17 -23.54 9.08
N GLY A 3 29.89 -24.62 9.36
CA GLY A 3 30.34 -24.95 10.72
C GLY A 3 30.34 -26.44 10.99
N ASP A 4 31.11 -26.85 11.99
CA ASP A 4 31.27 -28.25 12.37
C ASP A 4 30.05 -28.67 13.21
N PHE A 5 29.11 -29.33 12.54
CA PHE A 5 27.86 -29.79 13.13
C PHE A 5 27.69 -31.27 12.90
N SER A 6 27.06 -31.96 13.84
CA SER A 6 26.79 -33.39 13.68
C SER A 6 25.84 -33.64 12.51
N ARG A 7 24.75 -32.86 12.40
CA ARG A 7 23.66 -32.99 11.41
C ARG A 7 22.89 -31.68 11.25
N VAL A 8 22.21 -31.54 10.12
CA VAL A 8 21.21 -30.48 9.87
C VAL A 8 19.91 -31.14 9.43
N THR A 9 18.92 -31.22 10.31
CA THR A 9 17.68 -31.99 10.05
C THR A 9 16.42 -31.18 9.92
N PHE A 10 16.45 -29.90 10.28
CA PHE A 10 15.27 -29.07 10.10
C PHE A 10 14.85 -29.03 8.63
N ASP A 11 13.61 -29.47 8.39
CA ASP A 11 12.91 -29.40 7.12
C ASP A 11 11.54 -28.76 7.38
N ASN A 12 11.22 -27.73 6.61
CA ASN A 12 9.98 -26.97 6.74
C ASN A 12 8.77 -27.66 6.09
N ASN A 13 8.95 -28.77 5.34
CA ASN A 13 7.90 -29.39 4.55
C ASN A 13 7.24 -30.63 5.19
N ASP A 14 7.88 -31.30 6.15
CA ASP A 14 7.50 -32.70 6.44
C ASP A 14 6.95 -33.00 7.84
N ASN A 15 7.19 -32.16 8.86
CA ASN A 15 7.00 -32.62 10.25
C ASN A 15 6.28 -31.66 11.22
N ASP A 16 6.02 -30.40 10.85
CA ASP A 16 5.30 -29.40 11.67
C ASP A 16 5.75 -29.30 13.14
N TYR A 17 7.03 -29.60 13.42
CA TYR A 17 7.56 -29.58 14.78
C TYR A 17 7.43 -28.18 15.41
N THR A 18 7.21 -28.16 16.73
CA THR A 18 7.06 -26.91 17.52
C THR A 18 8.27 -26.61 18.41
N GLY A 19 9.20 -27.55 18.51
CA GLY A 19 10.46 -27.45 19.25
C GLY A 19 10.93 -28.83 19.72
N THR A 20 12.14 -28.90 20.29
CA THR A 20 12.70 -30.13 20.86
C THR A 20 12.42 -30.23 22.37
N ARG A 21 12.51 -31.45 22.92
CA ARG A 21 12.26 -31.74 24.34
C ARG A 21 13.35 -32.66 24.88
N LEU A 22 14.08 -32.20 25.90
CA LEU A 22 15.06 -33.00 26.60
C LEU A 22 14.37 -34.16 27.33
N GLN A 23 14.86 -35.38 27.10
CA GLN A 23 14.42 -36.56 27.83
C GLN A 23 15.35 -36.83 29.01
N GLN A 24 14.77 -37.20 30.15
CA GLN A 24 15.53 -37.49 31.36
C GLN A 24 16.55 -38.62 31.11
N GLY A 25 17.82 -38.34 31.42
CA GLY A 25 18.91 -39.32 31.34
C GLY A 25 19.40 -39.63 29.92
N ARG A 26 18.99 -38.86 28.90
CA ARG A 26 19.51 -38.98 27.52
C ARG A 26 20.63 -37.97 27.28
N VAL A 27 21.50 -38.29 26.32
CA VAL A 27 22.59 -37.40 25.86
C VAL A 27 21.98 -36.24 25.09
N LEU A 28 22.43 -35.02 25.38
CA LEU A 28 22.12 -33.84 24.58
C LEU A 28 23.15 -33.73 23.45
N THR A 29 22.67 -33.55 22.22
CA THR A 29 23.54 -33.35 21.06
C THR A 29 23.36 -31.96 20.47
N ASP A 30 24.36 -31.47 19.73
CA ASP A 30 24.35 -30.15 19.09
C ASP A 30 23.16 -30.00 18.14
N TRP A 31 22.79 -31.07 17.42
CA TRP A 31 21.67 -31.05 16.49
C TRP A 31 20.33 -30.72 17.17
N ASP A 32 20.13 -31.09 18.45
CA ASP A 32 18.84 -30.96 19.15
C ASP A 32 18.64 -29.50 19.55
N PHE A 33 19.75 -28.84 19.87
CA PHE A 33 19.81 -27.42 20.15
C PHE A 33 19.63 -26.61 18.87
N ASN A 34 20.37 -26.95 17.81
CA ASN A 34 20.34 -26.24 16.52
C ASN A 34 18.96 -26.37 15.86
N GLU A 35 18.41 -27.58 15.75
CA GLU A 35 17.08 -27.82 15.19
C GLU A 35 15.98 -27.07 15.95
N ASN A 36 16.10 -26.96 17.28
CA ASN A 36 15.16 -26.16 18.06
C ASN A 36 15.26 -24.65 17.72
N GLN A 37 16.47 -24.12 17.50
CA GLN A 37 16.62 -22.73 17.06
C GLN A 37 15.99 -22.52 15.68
N ASP A 38 16.21 -23.45 14.75
CA ASP A 38 15.67 -23.38 13.39
C ASP A 38 14.14 -23.44 13.39
N ILE A 39 13.53 -24.37 14.15
CA ILE A 39 12.07 -24.46 14.33
C ILE A 39 11.51 -23.14 14.86
N LEU A 40 12.11 -22.59 15.93
CA LEU A 40 11.63 -21.35 16.54
C LEU A 40 11.86 -20.12 15.64
N ALA A 41 12.94 -20.09 14.86
CA ALA A 41 13.21 -19.04 13.89
C ALA A 41 12.19 -19.08 12.74
N TRP A 42 11.95 -20.25 12.16
CA TRP A 42 10.97 -20.45 11.09
C TRP A 42 9.57 -20.04 11.53
N ARG A 43 9.10 -20.50 12.70
CA ARG A 43 7.76 -20.14 13.22
C ARG A 43 7.62 -18.63 13.46
N ARG A 44 8.66 -17.97 13.99
CA ARG A 44 8.66 -16.50 14.20
C ARG A 44 8.67 -15.72 12.89
N ARG A 45 9.40 -16.18 11.88
CA ARG A 45 9.40 -15.57 10.53
C ARG A 45 8.03 -15.75 9.88
N ARG A 46 7.49 -16.97 9.90
CA ARG A 46 6.19 -17.28 9.31
C ARG A 46 5.06 -16.47 9.93
N ALA A 47 4.97 -16.43 11.25
CA ALA A 47 3.97 -15.61 11.94
C ALA A 47 4.10 -14.12 11.62
N ARG A 48 5.32 -13.58 11.47
CA ARG A 48 5.51 -12.17 11.06
C ARG A 48 5.11 -11.93 9.62
N SER A 49 5.46 -12.84 8.71
CA SER A 49 5.09 -12.77 7.29
C SER A 49 3.55 -12.83 7.13
N ASP A 50 2.87 -13.72 7.85
CA ASP A 50 1.41 -13.82 7.84
C ASP A 50 0.71 -12.56 8.38
N MET A 51 1.36 -11.81 9.29
CA MET A 51 0.82 -10.58 9.88
C MET A 51 1.13 -9.31 9.08
N MET A 52 2.34 -9.19 8.51
CA MET A 52 2.83 -7.97 7.86
C MET A 52 2.82 -8.07 6.32
N GLY A 53 2.60 -9.26 5.78
CA GLY A 53 2.84 -9.59 4.38
C GLY A 53 4.31 -9.94 4.11
N THR A 54 4.60 -10.19 2.83
CA THR A 54 5.95 -10.56 2.37
C THR A 54 6.96 -9.42 2.47
N VAL A 55 6.51 -8.17 2.48
CA VAL A 55 7.35 -6.97 2.65
C VAL A 55 6.60 -5.93 3.45
N GLY A 56 7.27 -5.27 4.38
CA GLY A 56 6.64 -4.19 5.16
C GLY A 56 7.61 -3.24 5.83
N VAL A 57 7.39 -1.94 5.65
CA VAL A 57 7.99 -0.85 6.43
C VAL A 57 6.93 -0.30 7.38
N ARG A 58 7.31 0.01 8.61
CA ARG A 58 6.38 0.59 9.59
C ARG A 58 6.09 2.05 9.23
N ASP A 59 4.83 2.50 9.29
CA ASP A 59 4.46 3.89 8.98
C ASP A 59 5.17 4.95 9.84
N GLY A 60 5.56 4.65 11.07
CA GLY A 60 6.35 5.57 11.92
C GLY A 60 7.81 5.78 11.48
N ASP A 61 8.25 5.11 10.42
CA ASP A 61 9.63 5.14 9.90
C ASP A 61 9.60 5.30 8.36
N LEU A 62 8.93 6.36 7.88
CA LEU A 62 8.61 6.55 6.46
C LEU A 62 9.84 6.58 5.53
N ASP A 63 10.98 7.02 6.06
CA ASP A 63 12.23 7.06 5.31
C ASP A 63 13.03 5.74 5.41
N ALA A 64 12.64 4.75 6.23
CA ALA A 64 13.37 3.49 6.33
C ALA A 64 13.47 2.75 5.00
N PHE A 65 14.69 2.45 4.55
CA PHE A 65 14.96 1.80 3.27
C PHE A 65 14.46 2.59 2.05
N ARG A 66 14.17 3.89 2.21
CA ARG A 66 13.90 4.76 1.09
C ARG A 66 15.13 4.87 0.22
N VAL A 67 14.96 4.74 -1.09
CA VAL A 67 16.04 4.93 -2.07
C VAL A 67 16.16 6.42 -2.39
N ALA A 68 17.38 6.92 -2.37
CA ALA A 68 17.76 8.26 -2.77
C ALA A 68 19.04 8.21 -3.61
N PHE A 69 19.43 9.32 -4.22
CA PHE A 69 20.76 9.46 -4.81
C PHE A 69 21.71 10.13 -3.81
N ALA A 70 22.88 9.55 -3.63
CA ALA A 70 23.99 10.18 -2.93
C ALA A 70 24.57 11.33 -3.78
N PRO A 71 25.32 12.28 -3.18
CA PRO A 71 26.00 13.32 -3.94
C PRO A 71 27.00 12.79 -4.99
N SER A 72 27.51 11.58 -4.82
CA SER A 72 28.36 10.88 -5.78
C SER A 72 27.63 10.41 -7.04
N GLY A 73 26.30 10.27 -6.98
CA GLY A 73 25.47 9.62 -8.01
C GLY A 73 25.07 8.18 -7.66
N ASP A 74 25.65 7.61 -6.60
CA ASP A 74 25.34 6.25 -6.13
C ASP A 74 23.93 6.16 -5.54
N LEU A 75 23.40 4.94 -5.45
CA LEU A 75 22.14 4.71 -4.76
C LEU A 75 22.35 4.71 -3.25
N ARG A 76 21.64 5.58 -2.56
CA ARG A 76 21.60 5.66 -1.10
C ARG A 76 20.36 4.97 -0.56
N ILE A 77 20.55 4.03 0.36
CA ILE A 77 19.49 3.42 1.16
C ILE A 77 19.45 4.12 2.51
N LYS A 78 18.31 4.73 2.83
CA LYS A 78 18.09 5.44 4.09
C LYS A 78 18.02 4.47 5.28
N ALA A 79 18.61 4.87 6.41
CA ALA A 79 18.59 4.10 7.66
C ALA A 79 17.17 3.77 8.14
N GLY A 80 17.01 2.65 8.85
CA GLY A 80 15.73 2.24 9.42
C GLY A 80 15.50 0.73 9.43
N ARG A 81 14.23 0.32 9.49
CA ARG A 81 13.81 -1.09 9.58
C ARG A 81 12.81 -1.49 8.50
N ILE A 82 13.02 -2.65 7.89
CA ILE A 82 12.09 -3.30 6.96
C ILE A 82 11.95 -4.77 7.31
N TYR A 83 10.76 -5.33 7.10
CA TYR A 83 10.51 -6.75 7.20
C TYR A 83 10.45 -7.35 5.79
N VAL A 84 11.20 -8.43 5.56
CA VAL A 84 11.24 -9.18 4.29
C VAL A 84 10.96 -10.65 4.58
N ASP A 85 9.79 -11.13 4.18
CA ASP A 85 9.22 -12.45 4.51
C ASP A 85 9.37 -12.79 6.00
N GLY A 86 9.06 -11.81 6.85
CA GLY A 86 9.20 -11.92 8.30
C GLY A 86 10.64 -11.87 8.82
N MET A 87 11.68 -11.73 7.99
CA MET A 87 13.03 -11.36 8.44
C MET A 87 13.08 -9.86 8.74
N LEU A 88 13.58 -9.47 9.92
CA LEU A 88 13.81 -8.07 10.23
C LEU A 88 15.19 -7.68 9.71
N VAL A 89 15.22 -6.77 8.74
CA VAL A 89 16.44 -6.14 8.24
C VAL A 89 16.54 -4.74 8.84
N LYS A 90 17.71 -4.38 9.33
CA LYS A 90 17.98 -3.11 9.99
C LYS A 90 19.22 -2.48 9.37
N VAL A 91 19.13 -1.18 9.11
CA VAL A 91 20.25 -0.32 8.72
C VAL A 91 20.36 0.77 9.77
N ASP A 92 21.55 0.91 10.34
CA ASP A 92 21.81 1.91 11.38
C ASP A 92 22.07 3.31 10.80
N ASP A 93 22.76 3.38 9.67
CA ASP A 93 23.13 4.63 8.99
C ASP A 93 22.85 4.56 7.48
N ASP A 94 22.58 5.71 6.85
CA ASP A 94 22.41 5.79 5.39
C ASP A 94 23.61 5.13 4.69
N THR A 95 23.34 4.19 3.77
CA THR A 95 24.37 3.38 3.11
C THR A 95 24.32 3.59 1.59
N ASP A 96 25.47 3.83 0.97
CA ASP A 96 25.61 4.08 -0.47
C ASP A 96 26.07 2.82 -1.22
N PHE A 97 25.56 2.62 -2.44
CA PHE A 97 25.81 1.45 -3.27
C PHE A 97 26.08 1.86 -4.73
N ASP A 98 27.26 1.48 -5.24
CA ASP A 98 27.60 1.59 -6.66
C ASP A 98 27.06 0.38 -7.44
N VAL A 99 25.76 0.38 -7.69
CA VAL A 99 25.04 -0.70 -8.42
C VAL A 99 24.50 -0.26 -9.78
N LEU A 100 24.73 1.01 -10.15
CA LEU A 100 24.29 1.57 -11.43
C LEU A 100 25.40 1.53 -12.50
N THR A 101 26.66 1.40 -12.07
CA THR A 101 27.80 1.33 -12.98
C THR A 101 27.68 0.12 -13.91
N GLY A 102 27.88 0.35 -15.21
CA GLY A 102 27.81 -0.70 -16.24
C GLY A 102 26.40 -0.95 -16.81
N LEU A 103 25.34 -0.36 -16.25
CA LEU A 103 23.99 -0.43 -16.81
C LEU A 103 23.84 0.54 -18.00
N SER A 104 23.43 0.03 -19.16
CA SER A 104 23.37 0.82 -20.40
C SER A 104 22.02 0.78 -21.14
N THR A 105 21.07 -0.03 -20.70
CA THR A 105 19.81 -0.26 -21.42
C THR A 105 18.75 0.75 -20.98
N PRO A 106 18.26 1.66 -21.86
CA PRO A 106 17.22 2.62 -21.48
C PRO A 106 15.92 1.91 -21.04
N GLY A 107 15.19 2.53 -20.10
CA GLY A 107 13.93 2.00 -19.59
C GLY A 107 13.80 2.08 -18.07
N THR A 108 12.88 1.30 -17.52
CA THR A 108 12.64 1.20 -16.08
C THR A 108 13.36 0.00 -15.49
N TYR A 109 14.03 0.23 -14.37
CA TYR A 109 14.69 -0.75 -13.52
C TYR A 109 13.98 -0.88 -12.17
N MET A 110 14.09 -2.04 -11.56
CA MET A 110 13.65 -2.34 -10.19
C MET A 110 14.85 -2.38 -9.27
N VAL A 111 14.85 -1.53 -8.24
CA VAL A 111 15.75 -1.66 -7.09
C VAL A 111 15.08 -2.59 -6.09
N TYR A 112 15.77 -3.65 -5.73
CA TYR A 112 15.27 -4.62 -4.76
C TYR A 112 16.28 -4.88 -3.65
N LEU A 113 15.76 -5.14 -2.47
CA LEU A 113 16.50 -5.66 -1.32
C LEU A 113 16.57 -7.18 -1.44
N VAL A 114 17.73 -7.75 -1.16
CA VAL A 114 17.91 -9.18 -0.94
C VAL A 114 18.43 -9.40 0.47
N ALA A 115 17.83 -10.30 1.23
CA ALA A 115 18.19 -10.62 2.60
C ALA A 115 18.29 -12.13 2.80
N TRP A 116 19.27 -12.58 3.57
CA TRP A 116 19.47 -13.99 3.91
C TRP A 116 20.10 -14.12 5.30
N GLU A 117 20.21 -15.35 5.77
CA GLU A 117 20.88 -15.67 7.02
C GLU A 117 22.31 -16.16 6.74
N GLU A 118 23.29 -15.47 7.31
CA GLU A 118 24.69 -15.86 7.31
C GLU A 118 25.07 -16.42 8.68
N THR A 119 25.95 -17.42 8.69
CA THR A 119 26.50 -18.01 9.91
C THR A 119 27.89 -17.45 10.13
N LEU A 120 28.08 -16.77 11.26
CA LEU A 120 29.33 -16.18 11.68
C LEU A 120 29.95 -17.00 12.81
N ARG A 121 31.27 -17.14 12.78
CA ARG A 121 32.03 -17.81 13.85
C ARG A 121 33.14 -16.93 14.41
N SER A 122 33.83 -17.43 15.42
CA SER A 122 34.94 -16.69 16.03
C SER A 122 36.05 -16.25 15.07
N PRO A 123 36.40 -17.01 13.99
CA PRO A 123 37.34 -16.52 12.98
C PRO A 123 36.71 -15.56 11.97
N GLU A 124 35.48 -15.11 12.19
CA GLU A 124 34.78 -14.07 11.42
C GLU A 124 34.31 -12.91 12.32
N GLU A 125 34.19 -13.13 13.64
CA GLU A 125 33.84 -12.16 14.67
C GLU A 125 34.57 -12.53 15.99
N PRO A 126 35.81 -12.02 16.24
CA PRO A 126 36.62 -12.42 17.39
C PRO A 126 35.96 -12.16 18.75
N GLU A 127 35.05 -11.19 18.82
CA GLU A 127 34.27 -10.85 20.02
C GLU A 127 33.34 -12.00 20.48
N LEU A 128 33.11 -13.01 19.64
CA LEU A 128 32.33 -14.19 20.01
C LEU A 128 33.07 -15.13 20.97
N ILE A 129 34.39 -15.00 21.09
CA ILE A 129 35.20 -15.82 22.00
C ILE A 129 35.04 -15.31 23.44
N GLU A 130 34.72 -16.22 24.36
CA GLU A 130 34.76 -15.91 25.79
C GLU A 130 36.21 -15.83 26.28
N VAL A 131 36.63 -14.61 26.61
CA VAL A 131 38.01 -14.31 27.03
C VAL A 131 38.43 -15.12 28.26
N ALA A 132 37.48 -15.43 29.16
CA ALA A 132 37.74 -16.23 30.35
C ALA A 132 38.01 -17.72 30.08
N LEU A 133 37.68 -18.23 28.88
CA LEU A 133 37.92 -19.63 28.50
C LEU A 133 39.25 -19.83 27.78
N GLU A 134 40.05 -18.78 27.61
CA GLU A 134 41.35 -18.82 26.91
C GLU A 134 41.27 -19.24 25.43
N GLY A 135 40.19 -18.87 24.72
CA GLY A 135 40.12 -19.01 23.25
C GLY A 135 39.21 -20.07 22.60
N PRO A 136 38.49 -20.97 23.28
CA PRO A 136 37.61 -21.93 22.62
C PRO A 136 36.49 -21.26 21.82
N ASP A 137 36.33 -21.68 20.56
CA ASP A 137 35.12 -21.41 19.79
C ASP A 137 33.99 -22.30 20.31
N THR A 138 32.96 -21.69 20.87
CA THR A 138 31.87 -22.42 21.55
C THR A 138 30.63 -22.56 20.70
N SER A 139 30.29 -21.53 19.92
CA SER A 139 29.02 -21.46 19.20
C SER A 139 29.06 -20.40 18.11
N ALA A 140 28.53 -20.76 16.95
CA ALA A 140 28.29 -19.82 15.86
C ALA A 140 27.15 -18.84 16.21
N ARG A 141 27.04 -17.77 15.42
CA ARG A 141 25.90 -16.85 15.41
C ARG A 141 25.26 -16.83 14.05
N SER A 142 23.95 -16.67 14.03
CA SER A 142 23.21 -16.36 12.81
C SER A 142 22.96 -14.86 12.73
N LYS A 143 23.36 -14.24 11.63
CA LYS A 143 23.14 -12.81 11.34
C LYS A 143 22.27 -12.68 10.09
N ILE A 144 21.30 -11.78 10.13
CA ILE A 144 20.60 -11.38 8.90
C ILE A 144 21.51 -10.39 8.18
N VAL A 145 21.89 -10.74 6.96
CA VAL A 145 22.68 -9.90 6.07
C VAL A 145 21.81 -9.56 4.87
N TRP A 146 22.11 -8.42 4.26
CA TRP A 146 21.34 -7.90 3.15
C TRP A 146 22.24 -7.13 2.18
N SER A 147 21.78 -7.01 0.95
CA SER A 147 22.34 -6.15 -0.08
C SER A 147 21.21 -5.66 -0.99
N ILE A 148 21.50 -4.78 -1.93
CA ILE A 148 20.55 -4.38 -2.97
C ILE A 148 21.00 -4.87 -4.35
N GLY A 149 20.03 -5.12 -5.21
CA GLY A 149 20.26 -5.36 -6.63
C GLY A 149 19.39 -4.44 -7.48
N VAL A 150 19.78 -4.31 -8.75
CA VAL A 150 19.06 -3.51 -9.75
C VAL A 150 18.83 -4.40 -10.96
N ALA A 151 17.57 -4.55 -11.38
CA ALA A 151 17.20 -5.37 -12.53
C ALA A 151 16.35 -4.58 -13.52
N TRP A 152 16.63 -4.72 -14.81
CA TRP A 152 15.80 -4.10 -15.86
C TRP A 152 14.45 -4.81 -15.93
N ILE A 153 13.34 -4.06 -15.96
CA ILE A 153 11.99 -4.64 -15.92
C ILE A 153 11.12 -4.28 -17.12
N SER A 154 11.34 -3.13 -17.77
CA SER A 154 10.54 -2.69 -18.91
C SER A 154 11.23 -1.59 -19.70
N SER A 155 10.94 -1.51 -20.99
CA SER A 155 11.31 -0.35 -21.82
C SER A 155 10.39 0.86 -21.58
N ASN A 156 9.27 0.68 -20.88
CA ASN A 156 8.36 1.76 -20.52
C ASN A 156 9.03 2.70 -19.52
N THR A 157 9.07 4.01 -19.82
CA THR A 157 9.66 5.04 -18.97
C THR A 157 8.67 5.66 -17.98
N ASP A 158 7.37 5.33 -18.08
CA ASP A 158 6.42 5.57 -17.00
C ASP A 158 6.63 4.51 -15.92
N ALA A 159 7.36 4.91 -14.87
CA ALA A 159 7.76 4.04 -13.78
C ALA A 159 6.57 3.42 -13.01
N THR A 160 5.40 4.06 -13.04
CA THR A 160 4.19 3.53 -12.38
C THR A 160 3.54 2.45 -13.22
N GLN A 161 3.41 2.68 -14.53
CA GLN A 161 2.88 1.66 -15.45
C GLN A 161 3.81 0.46 -15.57
N ALA A 162 5.13 0.70 -15.70
CA ALA A 162 6.13 -0.35 -15.69
C ALA A 162 6.05 -1.21 -14.41
N TRP A 163 5.87 -0.58 -13.24
CA TRP A 163 5.62 -1.31 -12.00
C TRP A 163 4.34 -2.14 -12.04
N LEU A 164 3.22 -1.60 -12.54
CA LEU A 164 1.94 -2.34 -12.58
C LEU A 164 2.00 -3.56 -13.51
N GLU A 165 2.68 -3.44 -14.64
CA GLU A 165 2.96 -4.56 -15.55
C GLU A 165 3.85 -5.62 -14.88
N PHE A 166 4.86 -5.16 -14.14
CA PHE A 166 5.86 -6.01 -13.49
C PHE A 166 5.38 -6.64 -12.17
N ALA A 167 4.48 -5.99 -11.43
CA ALA A 167 4.00 -6.44 -10.11
C ALA A 167 3.12 -7.71 -10.17
N SER A 168 2.97 -8.32 -11.34
CA SER A 168 2.41 -9.67 -11.44
C SER A 168 3.30 -10.68 -10.68
N PRO A 169 2.73 -11.66 -9.96
CA PRO A 169 3.51 -12.67 -9.24
C PRO A 169 4.53 -13.41 -10.10
N ASN A 170 4.28 -13.54 -11.41
CA ASN A 170 5.14 -14.27 -12.33
C ASN A 170 6.41 -13.47 -12.69
N ALA A 171 6.29 -12.17 -13.00
CA ALA A 171 7.45 -11.37 -13.39
C ALA A 171 8.41 -11.12 -12.22
N TRP A 172 7.88 -10.96 -10.99
CA TRP A 172 8.73 -10.93 -9.79
C TRP A 172 9.45 -12.26 -9.55
N ARG A 173 8.79 -13.38 -9.83
CA ARG A 173 9.36 -14.73 -9.72
C ARG A 173 10.50 -14.94 -10.71
N ASP A 174 10.43 -14.38 -11.92
CA ASP A 174 11.48 -14.54 -12.93
C ASP A 174 12.80 -13.84 -12.53
N ILE A 175 12.73 -12.75 -11.75
CA ILE A 175 13.92 -12.09 -11.17
C ILE A 175 14.41 -12.83 -9.91
N THR A 176 13.50 -13.37 -9.11
CA THR A 176 13.82 -13.89 -7.77
C THR A 176 14.10 -15.40 -7.73
N SER A 177 13.64 -16.16 -8.73
CA SER A 177 13.78 -17.62 -8.79
C SER A 177 13.87 -18.16 -10.22
N GLY A 178 14.94 -18.90 -10.52
CA GLY A 178 14.86 -19.98 -11.49
C GLY A 178 14.44 -21.28 -10.79
N VAL A 179 14.04 -22.29 -11.56
CA VAL A 179 13.79 -23.62 -10.99
C VAL A 179 15.17 -24.17 -10.57
N PRO A 180 15.43 -24.45 -9.28
CA PRO A 180 16.73 -24.97 -8.90
C PRO A 180 16.92 -26.37 -9.48
N GLY A 181 18.14 -26.69 -9.91
CA GLY A 181 18.50 -28.09 -10.13
C GLY A 181 18.47 -28.85 -8.81
N THR A 182 18.43 -30.18 -8.86
CA THR A 182 18.46 -31.01 -7.64
C THR A 182 19.75 -31.82 -7.57
N MET A 183 20.09 -32.32 -6.38
CA MET A 183 21.21 -33.23 -6.19
C MET A 183 20.73 -34.52 -5.53
N THR A 184 21.27 -35.65 -5.99
CA THR A 184 21.14 -36.95 -5.33
C THR A 184 22.50 -37.39 -4.78
N VAL A 185 22.51 -38.01 -3.60
CA VAL A 185 23.70 -38.65 -3.01
C VAL A 185 23.46 -40.15 -2.99
N SER A 186 24.49 -40.92 -3.34
CA SER A 186 24.49 -42.37 -3.24
C SER A 186 25.81 -42.85 -2.66
N VAL A 187 25.77 -43.97 -1.95
CA VAL A 187 26.98 -44.71 -1.58
C VAL A 187 27.16 -45.92 -2.49
N GLU A 188 28.40 -46.30 -2.77
CA GLU A 188 28.73 -47.43 -3.64
C GLU A 188 28.04 -48.71 -3.12
N ALA A 189 27.24 -49.32 -4.00
CA ALA A 189 26.61 -50.60 -3.74
C ALA A 189 27.65 -51.73 -3.84
N PRO A 190 27.48 -52.85 -3.13
CA PRO A 190 28.38 -53.99 -3.24
C PRO A 190 28.59 -54.39 -4.70
N SER A 191 29.85 -54.42 -5.13
CA SER A 191 30.22 -55.11 -6.35
C SER A 191 30.08 -56.60 -6.07
N GLN A 192 29.02 -57.24 -6.59
CA GLN A 192 28.90 -58.70 -6.50
C GLN A 192 29.99 -59.33 -7.36
N THR A 193 31.04 -59.83 -6.69
CA THR A 193 32.04 -60.68 -7.32
C THR A 193 31.47 -62.08 -7.50
N THR A 194 31.61 -62.62 -8.71
CA THR A 194 31.30 -64.03 -9.01
C THR A 194 32.46 -64.96 -8.65
N ASP A 195 33.61 -64.42 -8.22
CA ASP A 195 34.76 -65.18 -7.76
C ASP A 195 34.59 -65.57 -6.27
N PRO A 196 34.40 -66.86 -5.95
CA PRO A 196 34.22 -67.34 -4.57
C PRO A 196 35.47 -67.15 -3.67
N CYS A 197 36.61 -66.74 -4.23
CA CYS A 197 37.84 -66.44 -3.47
C CYS A 197 37.97 -64.95 -3.09
N LEU A 198 37.13 -64.07 -3.67
CA LEU A 198 37.07 -62.65 -3.32
C LEU A 198 35.81 -62.41 -2.49
N GLY A 199 35.96 -61.86 -1.29
CA GLY A 199 34.82 -61.34 -0.54
C GLY A 199 34.22 -60.13 -1.28
N PRO A 200 32.93 -59.80 -1.04
CA PRO A 200 32.39 -58.52 -1.50
C PRO A 200 33.26 -57.36 -0.96
N SER A 201 33.43 -56.32 -1.78
CA SER A 201 34.08 -55.08 -1.34
C SER A 201 33.34 -54.48 -0.14
N ALA A 202 34.03 -53.69 0.69
CA ALA A 202 33.38 -52.97 1.78
C ALA A 202 32.26 -52.08 1.21
N GLU A 203 31.03 -52.34 1.63
CA GLU A 203 29.83 -51.66 1.16
C GLU A 203 29.68 -50.28 1.83
N GLY A 204 29.22 -49.30 1.05
CA GLY A 204 28.80 -48.02 1.61
C GLY A 204 29.94 -47.04 1.92
N TYR A 205 29.71 -46.16 2.89
CA TYR A 205 30.68 -45.16 3.34
C TYR A 205 31.87 -45.81 4.06
N ARG A 206 33.08 -45.54 3.55
CA ARG A 206 34.34 -46.18 4.00
C ARG A 206 35.20 -45.30 4.91
N GLY A 207 34.79 -44.06 5.16
CA GLY A 207 35.52 -43.14 6.03
C GLY A 207 35.52 -43.57 7.50
N LEU A 208 36.63 -43.26 8.17
CA LEU A 208 36.87 -43.66 9.57
C LEU A 208 36.10 -42.81 10.60
N GLU A 209 35.58 -41.66 10.17
CA GLU A 209 34.96 -40.67 11.04
C GLU A 209 33.51 -40.39 10.63
N ASN A 210 32.71 -39.92 11.57
CA ASN A 210 31.37 -39.40 11.24
C ASN A 210 31.53 -37.97 10.73
N GLN A 211 30.98 -37.68 9.55
CA GLN A 211 31.18 -36.40 8.86
C GLN A 211 29.85 -35.76 8.46
N LEU A 212 29.86 -34.45 8.26
CA LEU A 212 28.74 -33.68 7.69
C LEU A 212 29.22 -33.03 6.39
N TYR A 213 29.01 -33.73 5.29
CA TYR A 213 29.42 -33.26 3.98
C TYR A 213 28.59 -32.06 3.57
N ARG A 214 29.25 -31.08 2.92
CA ARG A 214 28.63 -29.98 2.20
C ARG A 214 29.07 -30.00 0.75
N VAL A 215 28.13 -29.88 -0.17
CA VAL A 215 28.39 -29.63 -1.59
C VAL A 215 27.81 -28.26 -1.90
N GLU A 216 28.61 -27.36 -2.47
CA GLU A 216 28.25 -25.96 -2.72
C GLU A 216 28.58 -25.58 -4.17
N ILE A 217 27.66 -24.86 -4.82
CA ILE A 217 27.87 -24.26 -6.13
C ILE A 217 28.87 -23.12 -6.01
N HIS A 218 29.98 -23.21 -6.75
CA HIS A 218 30.98 -22.15 -6.80
C HIS A 218 30.61 -21.13 -7.87
N GLN A 219 30.62 -21.50 -9.15
CA GLN A 219 30.12 -20.64 -10.22
C GLN A 219 28.66 -20.94 -10.58
N SER A 220 27.88 -19.87 -10.73
CA SER A 220 26.47 -19.92 -11.10
C SER A 220 26.25 -20.28 -12.57
N SER A 221 25.02 -20.65 -12.92
CA SER A 221 24.63 -20.96 -14.29
C SER A 221 24.29 -19.71 -15.15
N ASP A 222 24.27 -18.52 -14.56
CA ASP A 222 23.87 -17.25 -15.20
C ASP A 222 25.06 -16.32 -15.53
N GLY A 223 26.30 -16.75 -15.28
CA GLY A 223 27.55 -15.99 -15.47
C GLY A 223 27.97 -15.64 -16.90
N GLY A 224 27.04 -15.58 -17.86
CA GLY A 224 27.33 -15.24 -19.26
C GLY A 224 27.34 -16.44 -20.22
N PRO A 225 27.75 -16.26 -21.50
CA PRO A 225 27.28 -17.08 -22.62
C PRO A 225 27.67 -18.57 -22.62
N SER A 226 28.55 -19.05 -21.73
CA SER A 226 28.86 -20.47 -21.54
C SER A 226 29.96 -20.67 -20.49
N PRO A 227 29.61 -20.72 -19.20
CA PRO A 227 30.08 -21.87 -18.45
C PRO A 227 28.91 -22.60 -17.80
N LEU A 228 28.96 -23.93 -17.89
CA LEU A 228 28.16 -24.78 -17.03
C LEU A 228 28.56 -24.48 -15.57
N PRO A 229 27.61 -24.54 -14.61
CA PRO A 229 27.90 -24.24 -13.21
C PRO A 229 28.96 -25.18 -12.64
N THR A 230 29.75 -24.71 -11.69
CA THR A 230 30.82 -25.49 -11.03
C THR A 230 30.50 -25.72 -9.56
N TYR A 231 31.15 -26.68 -8.92
CA TYR A 231 30.92 -26.98 -7.51
C TYR A 231 32.21 -27.28 -6.73
N LYS A 232 32.12 -27.07 -5.42
CA LYS A 232 33.13 -27.38 -4.41
C LYS A 232 32.48 -28.15 -3.27
N TRP A 233 33.26 -28.86 -2.45
CA TRP A 233 32.69 -29.63 -1.34
C TRP A 233 33.62 -29.68 -0.12
N SER A 234 33.09 -30.10 1.03
CA SER A 234 33.85 -30.21 2.28
C SER A 234 33.28 -31.34 3.14
N ARG A 235 34.17 -32.08 3.83
CA ARG A 235 33.79 -33.13 4.80
C ARG A 235 33.17 -32.57 6.07
N GLU A 236 33.61 -31.38 6.47
CA GLU A 236 33.26 -30.75 7.75
C GLU A 236 32.34 -29.53 7.56
N ASN A 237 31.41 -29.59 6.59
CA ASN A 237 30.46 -28.50 6.28
C ASN A 237 31.11 -27.11 6.17
N ALA A 238 32.28 -27.10 5.51
CA ALA A 238 33.12 -25.93 5.29
C ALA A 238 33.47 -25.18 6.59
N SER A 239 33.70 -25.92 7.68
CA SER A 239 33.98 -25.38 9.01
C SER A 239 35.41 -24.93 9.25
N ILE A 240 36.30 -24.96 8.26
CA ILE A 240 37.69 -24.58 8.46
C ILE A 240 37.92 -23.27 7.71
N VAL A 241 38.04 -22.20 8.48
CA VAL A 241 38.20 -20.83 7.98
C VAL A 241 39.13 -20.05 8.90
N THR A 242 39.91 -19.16 8.31
CA THR A 242 40.70 -18.14 9.02
C THR A 242 40.53 -16.80 8.35
N PHE A 243 40.66 -15.72 9.12
CA PHE A 243 40.81 -14.39 8.56
C PHE A 243 42.11 -14.25 7.79
N TRP A 244 42.02 -13.47 6.73
CA TRP A 244 43.18 -12.92 6.04
C TRP A 244 43.52 -11.55 6.66
N VAL A 245 44.62 -11.54 7.43
CA VAL A 245 45.09 -10.37 8.15
C VAL A 245 45.74 -9.39 7.18
N ASP A 246 45.37 -8.11 7.29
CA ASP A 246 46.16 -7.04 6.70
C ASP A 246 47.36 -6.75 7.60
N ASP A 247 48.56 -7.11 7.14
CA ASP A 247 49.82 -6.81 7.81
C ASP A 247 50.60 -5.69 7.11
N GLY A 248 49.98 -5.03 6.12
CA GLY A 248 50.59 -3.98 5.31
C GLY A 248 51.67 -4.47 4.34
N THR A 249 51.86 -5.78 4.17
CA THR A 249 52.90 -6.36 3.30
C THR A 249 52.37 -6.94 1.99
N TRP A 250 51.07 -6.74 1.69
CA TRP A 250 50.43 -7.31 0.51
C TRP A 250 51.05 -6.82 -0.82
N PRO A 251 51.63 -7.72 -1.64
CA PRO A 251 52.00 -7.35 -3.00
C PRO A 251 50.73 -7.21 -3.86
N ARG A 252 50.51 -6.03 -4.44
CA ARG A 252 49.39 -5.72 -5.36
C ARG A 252 49.43 -6.50 -6.69
N THR A 253 50.37 -7.42 -6.88
CA THR A 253 50.57 -8.16 -8.13
C THR A 253 51.20 -9.51 -7.80
N PRO A 254 50.65 -10.65 -8.27
CA PRO A 254 51.28 -11.96 -8.10
C PRO A 254 52.70 -11.94 -8.69
N SER A 255 53.69 -12.44 -7.95
CA SER A 255 55.04 -12.59 -8.49
C SER A 255 55.10 -13.79 -9.44
N SER A 256 55.11 -13.53 -10.75
CA SER A 256 55.36 -14.53 -11.81
C SER A 256 56.72 -15.24 -11.60
N PRO A 257 56.82 -16.58 -11.76
CA PRO A 257 56.10 -17.43 -12.72
C PRO A 257 54.99 -18.35 -12.21
N ASP A 258 54.78 -18.49 -10.90
CA ASP A 258 54.00 -19.62 -10.34
C ASP A 258 52.57 -19.26 -9.87
N ASN A 259 52.07 -18.05 -10.15
CA ASN A 259 50.78 -17.53 -9.65
C ASN A 259 50.60 -17.67 -8.13
N GLU A 260 51.71 -17.63 -7.39
CA GLU A 260 51.69 -17.76 -5.94
C GLU A 260 51.47 -16.41 -5.26
N VAL A 261 50.73 -16.48 -4.16
CA VAL A 261 50.51 -15.34 -3.29
C VAL A 261 50.73 -15.73 -1.83
N THR A 262 51.50 -14.91 -1.12
CA THR A 262 51.75 -15.12 0.31
C THR A 262 50.86 -14.19 1.12
N ILE A 263 49.97 -14.76 1.91
CA ILE A 263 49.07 -14.06 2.82
C ILE A 263 49.48 -14.31 4.27
N THR A 264 49.17 -13.34 5.14
CA THR A 264 49.19 -13.56 6.59
C THR A 264 47.78 -13.87 7.07
N VAL A 265 47.64 -14.90 7.91
CA VAL A 265 46.34 -15.33 8.45
C VAL A 265 46.30 -15.22 9.97
N GLY A 266 45.09 -15.13 10.52
CA GLY A 266 44.89 -15.07 11.97
C GLY A 266 45.33 -16.35 12.69
N SER A 267 45.05 -17.53 12.11
CA SER A 267 45.50 -18.81 12.63
C SER A 267 45.52 -19.87 11.52
N VAL A 268 46.53 -20.73 11.53
CA VAL A 268 46.59 -21.92 10.66
C VAL A 268 45.85 -23.12 11.28
N GLY A 269 45.33 -22.99 12.49
CA GLY A 269 44.73 -24.09 13.24
C GLY A 269 45.75 -25.16 13.64
N SER A 270 45.27 -26.33 14.08
CA SER A 270 46.14 -27.44 14.48
C SER A 270 45.51 -28.79 14.16
N GLY A 271 46.33 -29.76 13.78
CA GLY A 271 45.88 -31.13 13.51
C GLY A 271 45.04 -31.24 12.24
N THR A 272 44.07 -32.15 12.24
CA THR A 272 43.20 -32.46 11.08
C THR A 272 42.20 -31.34 10.77
N LEU A 273 41.87 -30.50 11.76
CA LEU A 273 40.98 -29.33 11.63
C LEU A 273 41.74 -28.02 11.36
N GLY A 274 43.04 -28.09 11.02
CA GLY A 274 43.87 -26.96 10.61
C GLY A 274 44.09 -26.93 9.10
N PHE A 275 44.88 -25.96 8.66
CA PHE A 275 45.37 -25.87 7.31
C PHE A 275 46.73 -26.56 7.18
N ALA A 276 46.96 -27.23 6.06
CA ALA A 276 48.19 -27.90 5.68
C ALA A 276 48.59 -27.57 4.23
N ALA A 277 49.87 -27.75 3.90
CA ALA A 277 50.30 -27.69 2.51
C ALA A 277 49.62 -28.80 1.69
N GLY A 278 49.15 -28.46 0.50
CA GLY A 278 48.31 -29.29 -0.36
C GLY A 278 46.81 -29.10 -0.17
N ASP A 279 46.38 -28.40 0.89
CA ASP A 279 44.97 -28.10 1.11
C ASP A 279 44.47 -27.12 0.05
N LYS A 280 43.24 -27.35 -0.39
CA LYS A 280 42.57 -26.48 -1.36
C LYS A 280 41.74 -25.45 -0.61
N VAL A 281 41.83 -24.22 -1.07
CA VAL A 281 41.26 -23.07 -0.37
C VAL A 281 40.55 -22.12 -1.30
N GLU A 282 39.60 -21.38 -0.75
CA GLU A 282 38.93 -20.26 -1.39
C GLU A 282 39.25 -18.99 -0.62
N LEU A 283 39.78 -17.99 -1.32
CA LEU A 283 39.91 -16.62 -0.85
C LEU A 283 38.59 -15.90 -1.15
N THR A 284 37.91 -15.41 -0.11
CA THR A 284 36.59 -14.78 -0.23
C THR A 284 36.37 -13.77 0.91
N SER A 285 35.18 -13.20 1.01
CA SER A 285 34.75 -12.34 2.11
C SER A 285 33.27 -12.48 2.39
N ASN A 286 32.79 -11.93 3.52
CA ASN A 286 31.35 -11.90 3.79
C ASN A 286 30.62 -11.09 2.70
N GLY A 287 31.25 -10.03 2.16
CA GLY A 287 30.72 -9.25 1.04
C GLY A 287 30.57 -10.05 -0.26
N TYR A 288 31.58 -10.86 -0.62
CA TYR A 288 31.50 -11.73 -1.80
C TYR A 288 30.40 -12.79 -1.64
N GLU A 289 30.36 -13.48 -0.49
CA GLU A 289 29.32 -14.47 -0.21
C GLU A 289 27.91 -13.81 -0.22
N ALA A 290 27.81 -12.57 0.28
CA ALA A 290 26.60 -11.77 0.30
C ALA A 290 26.07 -11.43 -1.09
N GLU A 291 26.96 -10.99 -1.98
CA GLU A 291 26.66 -10.66 -3.37
C GLU A 291 26.43 -11.89 -4.24
N GLY A 292 26.69 -13.10 -3.72
CA GLY A 292 26.67 -14.32 -4.50
C GLY A 292 27.80 -14.35 -5.54
N ARG A 293 28.94 -13.72 -5.24
CA ARG A 293 30.14 -13.76 -6.06
C ARG A 293 31.01 -14.95 -5.66
N PRO A 294 31.53 -15.73 -6.63
CA PRO A 294 32.49 -16.77 -6.33
C PRO A 294 33.78 -16.16 -5.76
N GLY A 295 34.39 -16.83 -4.78
CA GLY A 295 35.74 -16.50 -4.34
C GLY A 295 36.80 -16.93 -5.36
N VAL A 296 38.07 -16.73 -5.03
CA VAL A 296 39.20 -17.19 -5.86
C VAL A 296 39.77 -18.46 -5.26
N LEU A 297 39.89 -19.51 -6.07
CA LEU A 297 40.38 -20.82 -5.64
C LEU A 297 41.89 -20.94 -5.80
N GLY A 298 42.51 -21.70 -4.91
CA GLY A 298 43.93 -22.01 -4.94
C GLY A 298 44.30 -23.21 -4.07
N ILE A 299 45.58 -23.59 -4.12
CA ILE A 299 46.17 -24.67 -3.34
C ILE A 299 47.26 -24.07 -2.45
N ILE A 300 47.27 -24.44 -1.17
CA ILE A 300 48.34 -24.01 -0.26
C ILE A 300 49.64 -24.73 -0.64
N SER A 301 50.62 -23.99 -1.15
CA SER A 301 51.96 -24.49 -1.46
C SER A 301 52.79 -24.71 -0.20
N GLU A 302 52.75 -23.73 0.71
CA GLU A 302 53.57 -23.74 1.93
C GLU A 302 52.87 -23.01 3.07
N ILE A 303 53.12 -23.47 4.30
CA ILE A 303 52.73 -22.77 5.54
C ILE A 303 53.98 -22.55 6.38
N ASN A 304 54.22 -21.28 6.75
CA ASN A 304 55.32 -20.90 7.64
C ASN A 304 54.80 -19.99 8.76
N GLY A 305 54.64 -20.54 9.96
CA GLY A 305 54.06 -19.79 11.08
C GLY A 305 52.62 -19.35 10.78
N SER A 306 52.40 -18.04 10.69
CA SER A 306 51.10 -17.43 10.35
C SER A 306 50.98 -17.02 8.87
N THR A 307 51.97 -17.33 8.03
CA THR A 307 51.92 -17.04 6.59
C THR A 307 51.56 -18.29 5.80
N MET A 308 50.67 -18.14 4.82
CA MET A 308 50.33 -19.17 3.84
C MET A 308 50.73 -18.68 2.45
N THR A 309 51.46 -19.51 1.71
CA THR A 309 51.69 -19.31 0.28
C THR A 309 50.69 -20.16 -0.48
N ILE A 310 49.92 -19.54 -1.36
CA ILE A 310 48.81 -20.15 -2.09
C ILE A 310 49.07 -19.99 -3.59
N ALA A 311 49.13 -21.11 -4.31
CA ALA A 311 49.12 -21.14 -5.77
C ALA A 311 47.68 -21.00 -6.28
N LEU A 312 47.40 -19.92 -7.01
CA LEU A 312 46.06 -19.60 -7.50
C LEU A 312 45.79 -20.25 -8.85
N GLU A 313 44.55 -20.67 -9.08
CA GLU A 313 44.12 -21.28 -10.34
C GLU A 313 44.08 -20.28 -11.50
N SER A 314 43.80 -19.00 -11.20
CA SER A 314 43.80 -17.92 -12.19
C SER A 314 45.00 -17.00 -12.00
N SER A 315 45.57 -16.53 -13.11
CA SER A 315 46.61 -15.49 -13.10
C SER A 315 46.03 -14.07 -13.02
N ALA A 316 44.77 -13.91 -12.59
CA ALA A 316 44.19 -12.59 -12.42
C ALA A 316 44.87 -11.85 -11.26
N ASP A 317 45.03 -10.55 -11.39
CA ASP A 317 45.53 -9.72 -10.29
C ASP A 317 44.55 -9.80 -9.12
N LEU A 318 45.01 -10.33 -7.98
CA LEU A 318 44.26 -10.30 -6.73
C LEU A 318 44.49 -8.97 -6.02
N ASP A 319 43.45 -8.15 -5.95
CA ASP A 319 43.45 -7.00 -5.05
C ASP A 319 42.75 -7.38 -3.74
N ARG A 320 43.48 -7.33 -2.61
CA ARG A 320 42.91 -7.59 -1.28
C ARG A 320 41.80 -6.59 -0.98
N ASP A 321 41.93 -5.35 -1.44
CA ASP A 321 40.98 -4.27 -1.17
C ASP A 321 39.58 -4.60 -1.74
N GLU A 322 39.48 -5.44 -2.77
CA GLU A 322 38.20 -5.91 -3.34
C GLU A 322 37.40 -6.80 -2.37
N PHE A 323 38.06 -7.48 -1.43
CA PHE A 323 37.41 -8.34 -0.45
C PHE A 323 36.85 -7.55 0.75
N GLY A 324 37.08 -6.23 0.80
CA GLY A 324 36.58 -5.34 1.85
C GLY A 324 37.17 -5.62 3.23
N ASP A 325 36.36 -5.42 4.28
CA ASP A 325 36.80 -5.49 5.68
C ASP A 325 36.84 -6.90 6.26
N THR A 326 36.31 -7.90 5.56
CA THR A 326 36.15 -9.28 6.06
C THR A 326 36.77 -10.36 5.17
N PRO A 327 38.00 -10.19 4.64
CA PRO A 327 38.61 -11.21 3.82
C PRO A 327 38.96 -12.44 4.66
N LYS A 328 38.72 -13.60 4.09
CA LYS A 328 38.86 -14.89 4.73
C LYS A 328 39.34 -15.95 3.75
N VAL A 329 39.97 -16.98 4.31
CA VAL A 329 40.42 -18.16 3.59
C VAL A 329 39.70 -19.36 4.16
N ARG A 330 39.03 -20.12 3.29
CA ARG A 330 38.23 -21.28 3.69
C ARG A 330 38.74 -22.55 3.01
N ARG A 331 38.90 -23.62 3.78
CA ARG A 331 39.34 -24.94 3.27
C ARG A 331 38.18 -25.68 2.61
N TRP A 332 38.48 -26.37 1.53
CA TRP A 332 37.59 -27.25 0.80
C TRP A 332 38.28 -28.57 0.45
N GLU A 333 37.48 -29.60 0.28
CA GLU A 333 37.87 -30.90 -0.26
C GLU A 333 37.36 -30.90 -1.71
N MET A 334 38.22 -30.83 -2.72
CA MET A 334 37.79 -30.83 -4.12
C MET A 334 38.27 -32.11 -4.80
N ALA A 335 37.67 -32.49 -5.93
CA ALA A 335 37.97 -33.74 -6.64
C ALA A 335 39.48 -33.90 -6.93
N SER A 336 39.96 -35.14 -6.98
CA SER A 336 41.36 -35.44 -7.33
C SER A 336 41.65 -35.03 -8.78
N GLY A 337 42.47 -34.00 -8.99
CA GLY A 337 42.78 -33.43 -10.31
C GLY A 337 43.38 -32.02 -10.21
N GLU A 338 43.70 -31.41 -11.36
CA GLU A 338 44.16 -30.01 -11.45
C GLU A 338 43.01 -28.98 -11.34
N ASP A 339 41.76 -29.41 -11.52
CA ASP A 339 40.57 -28.56 -11.53
C ASP A 339 40.02 -28.36 -10.11
N LEU A 340 39.99 -27.12 -9.61
CA LEU A 340 39.55 -26.80 -8.24
C LEU A 340 38.03 -26.66 -8.15
N ASP A 341 37.34 -26.36 -9.24
CA ASP A 341 35.87 -26.28 -9.31
C ASP A 341 35.32 -27.10 -10.48
N PRO A 342 35.21 -28.43 -10.33
CA PRO A 342 34.70 -29.28 -11.40
C PRO A 342 33.36 -28.80 -11.95
N VAL A 343 33.31 -28.71 -13.28
CA VAL A 343 32.11 -28.35 -14.04
C VAL A 343 31.02 -29.39 -13.82
N ILE A 344 29.80 -28.96 -13.51
CA ILE A 344 28.61 -29.82 -13.43
C ILE A 344 28.21 -30.23 -14.86
N PRO A 345 28.40 -31.51 -15.23
CA PRO A 345 28.13 -31.96 -16.59
C PRO A 345 26.64 -32.07 -16.87
N THR A 346 26.24 -31.71 -18.11
CA THR A 346 24.88 -31.93 -18.60
C THR A 346 24.57 -33.43 -18.73
N GLY A 347 23.35 -33.86 -18.41
CA GLY A 347 22.94 -35.26 -18.52
C GLY A 347 23.05 -36.06 -17.22
N SER A 348 23.39 -35.40 -16.12
CA SER A 348 23.30 -35.95 -14.76
C SER A 348 24.11 -37.24 -14.53
N PRO A 349 25.40 -37.32 -14.92
CA PRO A 349 26.25 -38.44 -14.55
C PRO A 349 26.58 -38.43 -13.05
N SER A 350 26.96 -39.59 -12.52
CA SER A 350 27.48 -39.72 -11.16
C SER A 350 28.92 -39.20 -11.08
N GLN A 351 29.23 -38.49 -10.01
CA GLN A 351 30.55 -37.93 -9.70
C GLN A 351 30.98 -38.45 -8.34
N GLU A 352 32.15 -39.07 -8.27
CA GLU A 352 32.70 -39.56 -7.02
C GLU A 352 33.25 -38.37 -6.21
N LEU A 353 32.93 -38.34 -4.91
CA LEU A 353 33.57 -37.42 -3.97
C LEU A 353 34.77 -38.11 -3.34
N GLU A 354 34.50 -39.13 -2.53
CA GLU A 354 35.48 -39.96 -1.83
C GLU A 354 34.81 -41.07 -1.02
N ASP A 355 35.57 -42.01 -0.45
CA ASP A 355 35.11 -42.98 0.55
C ASP A 355 33.84 -43.76 0.16
N GLY A 356 33.63 -43.96 -1.14
CA GLY A 356 32.43 -44.60 -1.69
C GLY A 356 31.19 -43.70 -1.77
N ILE A 357 31.29 -42.40 -1.48
CA ILE A 357 30.25 -41.40 -1.68
C ILE A 357 30.33 -40.88 -3.12
N SER A 358 29.18 -40.85 -3.79
CA SER A 358 29.01 -40.21 -5.08
C SER A 358 27.78 -39.30 -5.07
N ILE A 359 27.86 -38.23 -5.86
CA ILE A 359 26.78 -37.28 -6.06
C ILE A 359 26.37 -37.24 -7.53
N ARG A 360 25.14 -36.84 -7.78
CA ARG A 360 24.63 -36.61 -9.13
C ARG A 360 23.72 -35.40 -9.11
N PHE A 361 24.03 -34.42 -9.95
CA PHE A 361 23.18 -33.25 -10.16
C PHE A 361 22.17 -33.54 -11.26
N ASN A 362 20.90 -33.24 -10.99
CA ASN A 362 19.86 -33.18 -12.00
C ASN A 362 19.76 -31.74 -12.55
N PHE A 363 20.60 -31.44 -13.53
CA PHE A 363 20.73 -30.11 -14.10
C PHE A 363 20.42 -30.12 -15.60
N ASN A 364 19.40 -29.34 -15.98
CA ASN A 364 19.10 -29.03 -17.36
C ASN A 364 19.26 -27.52 -17.56
N PRO A 365 20.28 -27.03 -18.28
CA PRO A 365 20.54 -25.61 -18.43
C PRO A 365 19.40 -24.83 -19.12
N ALA A 366 18.48 -25.52 -19.80
CA ALA A 366 17.31 -24.87 -20.41
C ALA A 366 16.18 -24.58 -19.42
N THR A 367 16.14 -25.27 -18.27
CA THR A 367 15.01 -25.18 -17.32
C THR A 367 15.45 -24.94 -15.89
N HIS A 368 16.68 -25.31 -15.52
CA HIS A 368 17.20 -25.21 -14.18
C HIS A 368 18.26 -24.12 -14.07
N THR A 369 18.37 -23.53 -12.89
CA THR A 369 19.40 -22.56 -12.54
C THR A 369 20.12 -22.99 -11.25
N PHE A 370 21.42 -22.75 -11.18
CA PHE A 370 22.19 -22.81 -9.95
C PHE A 370 22.79 -21.44 -9.67
N LYS A 371 22.69 -20.97 -8.43
CA LYS A 371 23.29 -19.72 -7.98
C LYS A 371 24.52 -20.01 -7.12
N THR A 372 25.51 -19.14 -7.19
CA THR A 372 26.69 -19.25 -6.32
C THR A 372 26.27 -19.25 -4.84
N GLY A 373 26.87 -20.18 -4.10
CA GLY A 373 26.59 -20.44 -2.70
C GLY A 373 25.43 -21.42 -2.47
N ASP A 374 24.64 -21.79 -3.48
CA ASP A 374 23.62 -22.85 -3.37
C ASP A 374 24.28 -24.13 -2.84
N TYR A 375 23.73 -24.75 -1.80
CA TYR A 375 24.38 -25.89 -1.17
C TYR A 375 23.43 -26.99 -0.70
N TRP A 376 24.02 -28.17 -0.52
CA TRP A 376 23.42 -29.34 0.10
C TRP A 376 24.30 -29.83 1.25
N THR A 377 23.67 -30.48 2.23
CA THR A 377 24.39 -31.12 3.35
C THR A 377 23.83 -32.50 3.64
N PHE A 378 24.69 -33.48 3.89
CA PHE A 378 24.30 -34.83 4.32
C PHE A 378 25.30 -35.41 5.33
N ALA A 379 24.78 -36.14 6.30
CA ALA A 379 25.60 -36.81 7.30
C ALA A 379 26.06 -38.19 6.82
N ALA A 380 27.37 -38.45 6.82
CA ALA A 380 27.93 -39.78 6.62
C ALA A 380 28.24 -40.43 7.97
N ARG A 381 27.94 -41.72 8.12
CA ARG A 381 28.11 -42.45 9.39
C ARG A 381 28.85 -43.76 9.19
N THR A 382 30.01 -43.88 9.83
CA THR A 382 30.88 -45.07 9.76
C THR A 382 30.15 -46.32 10.27
N ILE A 383 29.39 -46.21 11.36
CA ILE A 383 28.71 -47.36 11.96
C ILE A 383 27.64 -48.00 11.06
N THR A 384 26.97 -47.20 10.24
CA THR A 384 25.98 -47.71 9.28
C THR A 384 26.59 -47.95 7.90
N GLY A 385 27.73 -47.33 7.59
CA GLY A 385 28.27 -47.26 6.22
C GLY A 385 27.30 -46.55 5.28
N GLN A 386 26.48 -45.63 5.77
CA GLN A 386 25.41 -44.98 4.99
C GLN A 386 25.50 -43.47 5.12
N VAL A 387 24.97 -42.79 4.12
CA VAL A 387 24.60 -41.39 4.18
C VAL A 387 23.17 -41.27 4.71
N HIS A 388 22.96 -40.28 5.57
CA HIS A 388 21.67 -39.93 6.15
C HIS A 388 21.28 -38.53 5.66
N ASP A 389 20.01 -38.17 5.88
CA ASP A 389 19.36 -36.95 5.41
C ASP A 389 18.80 -37.05 3.97
N PHE A 390 17.80 -36.23 3.65
CA PHE A 390 16.80 -36.41 2.58
C PHE A 390 17.33 -36.37 1.12
N ILE A 391 18.64 -36.28 0.89
CA ILE A 391 19.19 -36.05 -0.47
C ILE A 391 19.11 -37.30 -1.36
N ALA A 392 18.78 -38.47 -0.81
CA ALA A 392 18.68 -39.72 -1.59
C ALA A 392 17.60 -39.68 -2.70
N SER A 393 16.57 -38.83 -2.59
CA SER A 393 15.46 -38.71 -3.55
C SER A 393 15.62 -37.61 -4.61
N GLY A 394 16.64 -36.74 -4.47
CA GLY A 394 16.86 -35.62 -5.38
C GLY A 394 16.23 -34.35 -4.87
N GLU A 395 16.99 -33.60 -4.07
CA GLU A 395 16.49 -32.41 -3.37
C GLU A 395 17.05 -31.12 -3.97
N PRO A 396 16.29 -30.01 -3.97
CA PRO A 396 16.83 -28.69 -4.30
C PRO A 396 17.89 -28.25 -3.26
N PRO A 397 18.71 -27.22 -3.57
CA PRO A 397 19.64 -26.66 -2.60
C PRO A 397 18.90 -26.19 -1.34
N ARG A 398 19.49 -26.42 -0.18
CA ARG A 398 18.93 -26.04 1.13
C ARG A 398 19.12 -24.56 1.45
N GLY A 399 20.00 -23.87 0.75
CA GLY A 399 20.24 -22.44 0.96
C GLY A 399 21.51 -21.97 0.25
N PRO A 400 21.96 -20.74 0.52
CA PRO A 400 21.35 -19.78 1.45
C PRO A 400 19.97 -19.33 0.96
N GLU A 401 18.99 -19.38 1.86
CA GLU A 401 17.62 -18.99 1.55
C GLU A 401 17.53 -17.46 1.44
N ARG A 402 17.47 -16.97 0.21
CA ARG A 402 17.38 -15.53 -0.10
C ARG A 402 15.93 -15.08 -0.16
N ARG A 403 15.66 -13.93 0.45
CA ARG A 403 14.36 -13.26 0.49
C ARG A 403 14.49 -11.90 -0.19
N TYR A 404 13.52 -11.57 -1.04
CA TYR A 404 13.59 -10.39 -1.88
C TYR A 404 12.42 -9.44 -1.58
N ALA A 405 12.70 -8.14 -1.62
CA ALA A 405 11.67 -7.09 -1.49
C ALA A 405 11.89 -5.99 -2.54
N PRO A 406 10.86 -5.60 -3.32
CA PRO A 406 10.96 -4.44 -4.18
C PRO A 406 11.00 -3.16 -3.32
N LEU A 407 11.92 -2.25 -3.64
CA LEU A 407 12.07 -0.98 -2.93
C LEU A 407 11.56 0.18 -3.79
N TYR A 408 12.11 0.36 -4.99
CA TYR A 408 11.80 1.49 -5.87
C TYR A 408 11.94 1.10 -7.33
N THR A 409 11.20 1.78 -8.21
CA THR A 409 11.57 1.83 -9.64
C THR A 409 12.52 3.00 -9.92
N LEU A 410 13.43 2.78 -10.87
CA LEU A 410 14.34 3.79 -11.40
C LEU A 410 14.12 3.89 -12.91
N VAL A 411 14.14 5.10 -13.44
CA VAL A 411 14.04 5.34 -14.89
C VAL A 411 15.41 5.78 -15.40
N PHE A 412 15.89 5.11 -16.43
CA PHE A 412 17.10 5.48 -17.16
C PHE A 412 16.74 5.99 -18.55
N ASP A 413 17.10 7.24 -18.83
CA ASP A 413 16.79 7.90 -20.11
C ASP A 413 17.76 7.55 -21.25
N GLY A 414 18.83 6.79 -20.96
CA GLY A 414 19.82 6.36 -21.95
C GLY A 414 20.93 7.37 -22.20
N THR A 415 20.98 8.50 -21.49
CA THR A 415 22.07 9.47 -21.58
C THR A 415 23.22 9.10 -20.64
N SER A 416 24.44 9.52 -20.97
CA SER A 416 25.65 9.25 -20.15
C SER A 416 25.88 10.30 -19.05
N SER A 417 24.86 11.06 -18.68
CA SER A 417 24.92 12.10 -17.64
C SER A 417 24.59 11.50 -16.26
N PRO A 418 25.17 12.01 -15.15
CA PRO A 418 24.71 11.65 -13.79
C PRO A 418 23.21 11.96 -13.55
N ALA A 419 22.62 12.84 -14.35
CA ALA A 419 21.19 13.15 -14.34
C ALA A 419 20.32 12.18 -15.17
N ALA A 420 20.91 11.13 -15.75
CA ALA A 420 20.21 10.16 -16.59
C ALA A 420 19.27 9.22 -15.82
N TRP A 421 19.47 9.14 -14.51
CA TRP A 421 18.68 8.32 -13.60
C TRP A 421 17.69 9.18 -12.83
N ALA A 422 16.42 8.76 -12.84
CA ALA A 422 15.37 9.38 -12.04
C ALA A 422 14.71 8.34 -11.13
N LEU A 423 14.41 8.76 -9.89
CA LEU A 423 13.56 7.98 -9.00
C LEU A 423 12.15 7.92 -9.59
N GLY A 424 11.63 6.70 -9.72
CA GLY A 424 10.26 6.43 -10.13
C GLY A 424 9.34 6.29 -8.93
N LYS A 425 8.69 5.14 -8.83
CA LYS A 425 7.68 4.79 -7.83
C LYS A 425 8.32 4.17 -6.59
N ASP A 426 7.86 4.58 -5.41
CA ASP A 426 8.10 3.87 -4.15
C ASP A 426 7.28 2.57 -4.14
N CYS A 427 7.97 1.43 -4.15
CA CYS A 427 7.37 0.10 -4.18
C CYS A 427 7.29 -0.53 -2.77
N ARG A 428 7.84 0.13 -1.75
CA ARG A 428 7.79 -0.35 -0.37
C ARG A 428 6.33 -0.39 0.10
N LEU A 429 5.91 -1.55 0.58
CA LEU A 429 4.65 -1.69 1.28
C LEU A 429 4.81 -1.17 2.70
N ARG A 430 3.81 -0.42 3.15
CA ARG A 430 3.81 0.15 4.50
C ARG A 430 2.68 -0.44 5.32
N PHE A 431 2.92 -0.55 6.62
CA PHE A 431 1.92 -1.01 7.56
C PHE A 431 1.91 -0.14 8.81
N PRO A 432 0.72 0.26 9.29
CA PRO A 432 0.60 0.88 10.60
C PRO A 432 0.70 -0.20 11.69
N PRO A 433 1.18 0.15 12.89
CA PRO A 433 1.00 -0.66 14.08
C PRO A 433 -0.45 -1.10 14.27
N LEU A 434 -0.68 -2.28 14.86
CA LEU A 434 -2.04 -2.77 15.16
C LEU A 434 -2.85 -1.80 16.02
N THR A 435 -2.19 -1.01 16.86
CA THR A 435 -2.80 0.04 17.69
C THR A 435 -3.23 1.27 16.89
N GLU A 436 -2.76 1.42 15.65
CA GLU A 436 -3.00 2.55 14.75
C GLU A 436 -3.86 2.16 13.53
N LEU A 437 -4.35 0.91 13.46
CA LEU A 437 -5.32 0.44 12.46
C LEU A 437 -6.74 0.98 12.75
N THR A 438 -6.87 2.30 12.76
CA THR A 438 -8.16 2.99 12.92
C THR A 438 -8.90 3.11 11.59
N ARG A 439 -10.22 2.96 11.64
CA ARG A 439 -11.11 3.08 10.48
C ARG A 439 -12.14 4.17 10.73
N LEU A 440 -12.31 5.04 9.74
CA LEU A 440 -13.46 5.93 9.64
C LEU A 440 -14.61 5.19 8.94
N SER A 441 -15.79 5.17 9.55
CA SER A 441 -16.99 4.53 9.01
C SER A 441 -18.14 5.53 8.94
N TYR A 442 -18.90 5.49 7.86
CA TYR A 442 -20.19 6.19 7.78
C TYR A 442 -21.15 5.64 8.84
N VAL A 443 -21.86 6.54 9.54
CA VAL A 443 -22.89 6.16 10.52
C VAL A 443 -24.27 6.56 9.99
N CYS A 444 -24.51 7.85 9.74
CA CYS A 444 -25.77 8.36 9.19
C CYS A 444 -25.67 9.81 8.71
N GLY A 445 -26.70 10.30 8.04
CA GLY A 445 -26.89 11.73 7.73
C GLY A 445 -26.71 12.10 6.26
N ASP A 446 -26.34 11.15 5.40
CA ASP A 446 -26.25 11.37 3.95
C ASP A 446 -27.64 11.40 3.29
N GLY A 447 -27.74 12.08 2.13
CA GLY A 447 -28.93 12.10 1.26
C GLY A 447 -30.15 12.77 1.88
N GLN A 448 -29.98 13.63 2.88
CA GLN A 448 -31.12 14.28 3.52
C GLN A 448 -31.75 15.32 2.58
N PRO A 449 -33.09 15.42 2.54
CA PRO A 449 -33.75 16.52 1.85
C PRO A 449 -33.44 17.82 2.59
N GLY A 450 -32.93 18.80 1.85
CA GLY A 450 -32.47 20.08 2.37
C GLY A 450 -33.00 21.27 1.57
N TYR A 451 -32.87 22.46 2.13
CA TYR A 451 -33.10 23.70 1.40
C TYR A 451 -31.83 24.57 1.46
N PRO A 452 -31.48 25.27 0.36
CA PRO A 452 -30.39 26.24 0.37
C PRO A 452 -30.53 27.24 1.51
N GLY A 453 -29.46 27.46 2.27
CA GLY A 453 -29.44 28.37 3.41
C GLY A 453 -30.17 27.89 4.68
N MET A 454 -30.69 26.66 4.71
CA MET A 454 -31.35 26.09 5.90
C MET A 454 -30.56 24.91 6.47
N TRP A 455 -30.51 24.81 7.80
CA TRP A 455 -29.89 23.66 8.46
C TRP A 455 -30.62 22.37 8.12
N LEU A 456 -29.87 21.33 7.77
CA LEU A 456 -30.40 19.98 7.62
C LEU A 456 -30.93 19.45 8.95
N ARG A 457 -31.93 18.57 8.86
CA ARG A 457 -32.69 18.10 10.02
C ARG A 457 -31.87 17.22 10.97
N HIS A 458 -31.01 16.37 10.43
CA HIS A 458 -30.17 15.46 11.21
C HIS A 458 -28.69 15.77 10.98
N PRO A 459 -27.83 15.55 12.00
CA PRO A 459 -26.40 15.71 11.83
C PRO A 459 -25.81 14.63 10.92
N LEU A 460 -24.74 15.00 10.23
CA LEU A 460 -23.82 14.08 9.57
C LEU A 460 -23.00 13.39 10.65
N ARG A 461 -22.91 12.06 10.60
CA ARG A 461 -22.22 11.26 11.61
C ARG A 461 -21.26 10.26 11.00
N VAL A 462 -20.06 10.21 11.57
CA VAL A 462 -19.05 9.19 11.29
C VAL A 462 -18.56 8.58 12.58
N GLY A 463 -18.11 7.34 12.51
CA GLY A 463 -17.56 6.59 13.63
C GLY A 463 -16.11 6.23 13.39
N VAL A 464 -15.27 6.39 14.41
CA VAL A 464 -13.87 5.96 14.40
C VAL A 464 -13.70 4.75 15.29
N THR A 465 -13.20 3.66 14.72
CA THR A 465 -12.93 2.42 15.48
C THR A 465 -11.51 1.94 15.25
N ASN A 466 -10.92 1.29 16.25
CA ASN A 466 -9.78 0.39 16.07
C ASN A 466 -10.30 -1.04 16.21
N GLY A 467 -10.38 -1.76 15.09
CA GLY A 467 -11.16 -2.99 15.00
C GLY A 467 -12.62 -2.76 15.40
N ASN A 468 -13.08 -3.44 16.45
CA ASN A 468 -14.44 -3.32 16.99
C ASN A 468 -14.53 -2.38 18.20
N ARG A 469 -13.47 -1.65 18.55
CA ARG A 469 -13.45 -0.74 19.71
C ARG A 469 -13.62 0.70 19.25
N PRO A 470 -14.59 1.46 19.78
CA PRO A 470 -14.70 2.88 19.50
C PRO A 470 -13.46 3.63 20.01
N VAL A 471 -13.00 4.63 19.26
CA VAL A 471 -11.86 5.48 19.62
C VAL A 471 -12.38 6.82 20.10
N GLN A 472 -12.15 7.14 21.37
CA GLN A 472 -12.47 8.44 21.94
C GLN A 472 -11.38 9.47 21.62
N ASN A 473 -11.77 10.73 21.41
CA ASN A 473 -10.88 11.86 21.11
C ASN A 473 -10.09 11.70 19.80
N ALA A 474 -10.61 10.94 18.83
CA ALA A 474 -10.08 10.93 17.48
C ALA A 474 -10.52 12.22 16.75
N LEU A 475 -9.60 12.84 16.03
CA LEU A 475 -9.85 14.09 15.31
C LEU A 475 -10.46 13.82 13.94
N VAL A 476 -11.68 14.27 13.72
CA VAL A 476 -12.38 14.23 12.44
C VAL A 476 -12.66 15.64 11.96
N ARG A 477 -12.10 16.01 10.81
CA ARG A 477 -12.45 17.26 10.13
C ARG A 477 -13.63 17.05 9.21
N PHE A 478 -14.65 17.89 9.33
CA PHE A 478 -15.69 18.03 8.33
C PHE A 478 -15.42 19.30 7.53
N GLU A 479 -15.45 19.22 6.20
CA GLU A 479 -15.14 20.33 5.31
C GLU A 479 -16.12 20.36 4.13
N ILE A 480 -16.64 21.54 3.79
CA ILE A 480 -17.53 21.73 2.64
C ILE A 480 -16.67 21.87 1.37
N MET A 481 -16.88 20.97 0.41
CA MET A 481 -16.11 20.90 -0.82
C MET A 481 -16.98 21.22 -2.05
N SER A 482 -16.34 21.80 -3.07
CA SER A 482 -16.89 21.88 -4.43
C SER A 482 -16.71 20.54 -5.13
N PRO A 483 -17.78 19.89 -5.62
CA PRO A 483 -17.69 18.63 -6.34
C PRO A 483 -17.11 18.79 -7.75
N THR A 484 -17.13 20.00 -8.33
CA THR A 484 -16.54 20.25 -9.66
C THR A 484 -15.02 20.40 -9.60
N THR A 485 -14.48 20.98 -8.53
CA THR A 485 -13.05 21.28 -8.41
C THR A 485 -12.33 20.45 -7.33
N GLY A 486 -13.07 19.73 -6.49
CA GLY A 486 -12.53 18.97 -5.34
C GLY A 486 -11.79 19.86 -4.33
N SER A 487 -12.04 21.17 -4.35
CA SER A 487 -11.39 22.17 -3.50
C SER A 487 -12.37 22.71 -2.46
N PRO A 488 -11.89 23.19 -1.30
CA PRO A 488 -12.74 23.86 -0.31
C PRO A 488 -13.48 25.05 -0.93
N LEU A 489 -14.76 25.20 -0.62
CA LEU A 489 -15.56 26.34 -1.09
C LEU A 489 -15.38 27.53 -0.14
N GLU A 490 -14.89 28.66 -0.65
CA GLU A 490 -14.62 29.83 0.20
C GLU A 490 -15.90 30.43 0.83
N ILE A 491 -17.09 30.32 0.21
CA ILE A 491 -18.32 30.98 0.72
C ILE A 491 -19.61 30.27 0.29
N SER A 492 -19.80 28.98 0.60
CA SER A 492 -21.07 28.33 0.27
C SER A 492 -21.50 27.25 1.27
N GLY A 493 -22.15 27.68 2.36
CA GLY A 493 -22.71 26.83 3.39
C GLY A 493 -22.05 27.01 4.75
N GLU A 494 -22.57 26.32 5.76
CA GLU A 494 -22.11 26.43 7.14
C GLU A 494 -22.13 25.05 7.82
N LEU A 495 -21.09 24.77 8.62
CA LEU A 495 -21.02 23.63 9.53
C LEU A 495 -21.10 24.10 10.98
N SER A 496 -21.79 23.34 11.84
CA SER A 496 -21.85 23.63 13.28
C SER A 496 -22.15 22.38 14.11
N GLU A 497 -21.62 22.30 15.33
CA GLU A 497 -22.03 21.29 16.32
C GLU A 497 -23.44 21.54 16.89
N ASP A 498 -23.89 22.80 16.88
CA ASP A 498 -25.15 23.23 17.48
C ASP A 498 -25.83 24.30 16.59
N PRO A 499 -26.65 23.90 15.61
CA PRO A 499 -27.23 24.79 14.60
C PRO A 499 -28.20 25.84 15.18
N TYR A 500 -28.57 25.71 16.46
CA TYR A 500 -29.51 26.60 17.14
C TYR A 500 -28.95 27.18 18.45
N GLY A 501 -27.67 26.95 18.75
CA GLY A 501 -27.04 27.33 20.02
C GLY A 501 -26.01 28.44 19.94
N VAL A 502 -25.21 28.54 21.01
CA VAL A 502 -24.22 29.61 21.27
C VAL A 502 -22.76 29.15 21.04
N SER A 503 -22.56 27.91 20.58
CA SER A 503 -21.25 27.28 20.31
C SER A 503 -20.73 27.61 18.89
N PRO A 504 -19.49 27.21 18.48
CA PRO A 504 -18.63 28.04 17.64
C PRO A 504 -19.29 28.56 16.38
N ALA A 505 -18.90 29.79 16.02
CA ALA A 505 -19.40 30.47 14.83
C ALA A 505 -19.29 29.54 13.62
N PRO A 506 -20.32 29.50 12.76
CA PRO A 506 -20.32 28.58 11.64
C PRO A 506 -19.11 28.79 10.73
N ALA A 507 -18.56 27.69 10.22
CA ALA A 507 -17.35 27.66 9.41
C ALA A 507 -17.51 26.74 8.18
N ASP A 508 -16.65 26.95 7.20
CA ASP A 508 -16.46 26.12 6.00
C ASP A 508 -15.80 24.76 6.31
N PHE A 509 -15.02 24.69 7.40
CA PHE A 509 -14.58 23.44 8.01
C PHE A 509 -14.68 23.48 9.54
N ILE A 510 -14.84 22.31 10.16
CA ILE A 510 -14.83 22.16 11.62
C ILE A 510 -14.18 20.84 12.04
N ASP A 511 -13.34 20.92 13.08
CA ASP A 511 -12.62 19.82 13.68
C ASP A 511 -13.39 19.28 14.90
N ILE A 512 -13.88 18.05 14.82
CA ILE A 512 -14.66 17.38 15.85
C ILE A 512 -13.88 16.23 16.46
N LEU A 513 -13.80 16.20 17.79
CA LEU A 513 -13.28 15.05 18.52
C LEU A 513 -14.39 14.03 18.76
N THR A 514 -14.11 12.76 18.48
CA THR A 514 -15.08 11.68 18.74
C THR A 514 -15.38 11.52 20.23
N GLY A 515 -16.65 11.23 20.54
CA GLY A 515 -17.10 10.89 21.89
C GLY A 515 -16.59 9.53 22.39
N SER A 516 -17.00 9.13 23.60
CA SER A 516 -16.66 7.81 24.16
C SER A 516 -17.26 6.63 23.38
N ASP A 517 -18.27 6.90 22.56
CA ASP A 517 -18.88 5.96 21.60
C ASP A 517 -18.14 5.93 20.25
N GLY A 518 -17.10 6.75 20.08
CA GLY A 518 -16.31 6.86 18.86
C GLY A 518 -16.98 7.66 17.76
N ILE A 519 -18.06 8.39 18.05
CA ILE A 519 -18.83 9.13 17.05
C ILE A 519 -18.43 10.61 17.03
N ALA A 520 -18.23 11.14 15.82
CA ALA A 520 -18.16 12.58 15.54
C ALA A 520 -19.42 13.01 14.78
N SER A 521 -19.99 14.16 15.14
CA SER A 521 -21.27 14.65 14.58
C SER A 521 -21.19 16.14 14.25
N VAL A 522 -21.74 16.53 13.10
CA VAL A 522 -21.86 17.95 12.70
C VAL A 522 -23.19 18.18 12.00
N TYR A 523 -23.78 19.36 12.16
CA TYR A 523 -24.89 19.83 11.34
C TYR A 523 -24.36 20.59 10.14
N TRP A 524 -25.07 20.45 9.03
CA TRP A 524 -24.74 21.11 7.78
C TRP A 524 -25.89 21.98 7.31
N LYS A 525 -25.58 23.21 6.90
CA LYS A 525 -26.46 24.13 6.21
C LYS A 525 -25.90 24.33 4.80
N PRO A 526 -26.58 23.83 3.76
CA PRO A 526 -26.15 24.03 2.39
C PRO A 526 -26.09 25.52 2.05
N GLY A 527 -25.15 25.92 1.19
CA GLY A 527 -25.03 27.30 0.73
C GLY A 527 -26.29 27.83 0.03
N THR A 528 -26.35 29.14 -0.16
CA THR A 528 -27.46 29.82 -0.85
C THR A 528 -27.19 30.08 -2.34
N ASP A 529 -25.96 29.82 -2.81
CA ASP A 529 -25.60 30.02 -4.21
C ASP A 529 -26.23 28.91 -5.06
N LEU A 530 -27.20 29.32 -5.87
CA LEU A 530 -28.00 28.43 -6.70
C LEU A 530 -27.23 27.93 -7.93
N GLU A 531 -26.11 28.58 -8.29
CA GLU A 531 -25.23 28.16 -9.38
C GLU A 531 -24.21 27.10 -8.94
N GLN A 532 -24.10 26.84 -7.64
CA GLN A 532 -23.13 25.90 -7.04
C GLN A 532 -23.76 24.77 -6.21
N LEU A 533 -25.06 24.48 -6.36
CA LEU A 533 -25.81 23.63 -5.43
C LEU A 533 -25.34 22.19 -5.24
N ASP A 534 -24.51 21.68 -6.15
CA ASP A 534 -23.77 20.47 -5.90
C ASP A 534 -22.69 20.83 -4.86
N HIS A 535 -22.94 20.60 -3.57
CA HIS A 535 -21.92 20.69 -2.52
C HIS A 535 -21.80 19.33 -1.85
N GLU A 536 -20.58 18.92 -1.48
CA GLU A 536 -20.35 17.75 -0.64
C GLU A 536 -19.75 18.17 0.70
N VAL A 537 -20.08 17.46 1.78
CA VAL A 537 -19.33 17.56 3.03
C VAL A 537 -18.44 16.35 3.15
N ARG A 538 -17.13 16.58 3.30
CA ARG A 538 -16.13 15.53 3.46
C ARG A 538 -15.71 15.41 4.91
N ALA A 539 -15.85 14.22 5.48
CA ALA A 539 -15.34 13.87 6.81
C ALA A 539 -14.03 13.11 6.68
N THR A 540 -12.95 13.66 7.23
CA THR A 540 -11.58 13.12 7.14
C THR A 540 -11.02 12.86 8.54
N LEU A 541 -10.53 11.65 8.78
CA LEU A 541 -9.85 11.29 10.02
C LEU A 541 -8.39 11.73 9.96
N TYR A 542 -7.90 12.34 11.04
CA TYR A 542 -6.50 12.73 11.19
C TYR A 542 -5.83 12.02 12.36
N ASP A 543 -4.57 11.68 12.19
CA ASP A 543 -3.73 11.21 13.29
C ASP A 543 -3.18 12.36 14.14
N HIS A 544 -2.45 12.03 15.20
CA HIS A 544 -1.81 12.99 16.10
C HIS A 544 -0.72 13.87 15.45
N THR A 545 -0.27 13.52 14.25
CA THR A 545 0.70 14.30 13.46
C THR A 545 0.03 15.27 12.49
N GLY A 546 -1.30 15.19 12.35
CA GLY A 546 -2.07 15.96 11.38
C GLY A 546 -2.08 15.34 9.98
N SER A 547 -1.72 14.06 9.85
CA SER A 547 -1.80 13.33 8.58
C SER A 547 -3.16 12.64 8.45
N GLN A 548 -3.73 12.63 7.25
CA GLN A 548 -4.98 11.94 6.97
C GLN A 548 -4.82 10.42 7.13
N VAL A 549 -5.79 9.80 7.81
CA VAL A 549 -5.86 8.35 8.02
C VAL A 549 -7.01 7.76 7.22
N GLY A 550 -6.68 6.90 6.26
CA GLY A 550 -7.66 6.22 5.42
C GLY A 550 -8.40 7.16 4.45
N LEU A 551 -9.50 6.65 3.89
CA LEU A 551 -10.34 7.41 2.96
C LEU A 551 -11.37 8.24 3.73
N PRO A 552 -11.70 9.44 3.23
CA PRO A 552 -12.75 10.24 3.82
C PRO A 552 -14.13 9.65 3.55
N VAL A 553 -15.12 10.07 4.33
CA VAL A 553 -16.55 9.80 4.08
C VAL A 553 -17.17 11.07 3.50
N CYS A 554 -17.74 10.97 2.30
CA CYS A 554 -18.46 12.08 1.67
C CYS A 554 -19.97 12.00 1.96
N PHE A 555 -20.57 13.15 2.21
CA PHE A 555 -22.00 13.34 2.38
C PHE A 555 -22.53 14.30 1.32
N HIS A 556 -23.70 13.99 0.80
CA HIS A 556 -24.48 14.77 -0.14
C HIS A 556 -25.83 15.11 0.49
N THR A 557 -26.50 16.11 -0.06
CA THR A 557 -27.86 16.46 0.31
C THR A 557 -28.70 16.48 -0.96
N GLU A 558 -29.95 16.05 -0.84
CA GLU A 558 -30.92 16.19 -1.92
C GLU A 558 -31.49 17.61 -1.85
N LEU A 559 -31.00 18.50 -2.72
CA LEU A 559 -31.62 19.81 -2.93
C LEU A 559 -32.69 19.66 -4.02
N PRO A 560 -33.97 19.93 -3.72
CA PRO A 560 -34.99 19.89 -4.75
C PRO A 560 -34.71 20.95 -5.81
N ASN A 561 -35.05 20.66 -7.07
CA ASN A 561 -35.15 21.67 -8.12
C ASN A 561 -36.11 22.78 -7.63
N PHE A 562 -35.57 23.93 -7.24
CA PHE A 562 -36.35 24.98 -6.60
C PHE A 562 -36.98 25.89 -7.65
N TRP A 563 -38.15 26.39 -7.30
CA TRP A 563 -38.80 27.53 -7.94
C TRP A 563 -38.57 28.74 -7.02
N LEU A 564 -37.90 29.79 -7.49
CA LEU A 564 -37.83 31.04 -6.77
C LEU A 564 -39.02 31.91 -7.20
N ILE A 565 -39.91 32.23 -6.25
CA ILE A 565 -41.01 33.17 -6.47
C ILE A 565 -40.78 34.36 -5.55
N GLU A 566 -40.49 35.50 -6.15
CA GLU A 566 -40.30 36.77 -5.45
C GLU A 566 -41.50 37.66 -5.74
N ALA A 567 -42.25 38.04 -4.71
CA ALA A 567 -43.44 38.88 -4.84
C ALA A 567 -43.15 40.27 -4.25
N GLU A 568 -43.16 41.30 -5.09
CA GLU A 568 -42.98 42.67 -4.64
C GLU A 568 -44.34 43.37 -4.51
N LEU A 569 -44.64 43.88 -3.31
CA LEU A 569 -45.90 44.58 -3.05
C LEU A 569 -45.65 46.08 -2.93
N ARG A 570 -46.22 46.87 -3.85
CA ARG A 570 -46.07 48.33 -3.86
C ARG A 570 -47.37 48.99 -3.41
N THR A 571 -47.29 49.82 -2.37
CA THR A 571 -48.43 50.63 -1.90
C THR A 571 -48.16 52.10 -2.15
N ALA A 572 -49.19 52.87 -2.55
CA ALA A 572 -49.02 54.29 -2.89
C ALA A 572 -48.50 55.18 -1.72
N SER A 573 -48.58 54.71 -0.47
CA SER A 573 -48.12 55.42 0.74
C SER A 573 -46.79 54.93 1.31
N SER A 574 -46.23 53.81 0.83
CA SER A 574 -44.88 53.33 1.17
C SER A 574 -44.30 52.54 -0.01
N PRO A 575 -43.30 53.07 -0.74
CA PRO A 575 -42.83 52.44 -1.97
C PRO A 575 -42.03 51.14 -1.82
N ASN A 576 -41.59 50.75 -0.62
CA ASN A 576 -40.50 49.77 -0.45
C ASN A 576 -40.79 48.65 0.57
N THR A 577 -41.93 47.96 0.49
CA THR A 577 -42.15 46.73 1.27
C THR A 577 -41.96 45.51 0.37
N VAL A 578 -40.73 44.99 0.30
CA VAL A 578 -40.44 43.71 -0.39
C VAL A 578 -40.78 42.57 0.56
N VAL A 579 -41.65 41.64 0.13
CA VAL A 579 -41.98 40.43 0.91
C VAL A 579 -41.52 39.20 0.16
N VAL A 580 -40.42 38.61 0.62
CA VAL A 580 -39.93 37.33 0.08
C VAL A 580 -40.77 36.20 0.70
N VAL A 581 -41.52 35.46 -0.12
CA VAL A 581 -42.29 34.30 0.32
C VAL A 581 -41.54 33.03 -0.07
N HIS A 582 -41.09 32.27 0.92
CA HIS A 582 -40.43 30.99 0.67
C HIS A 582 -41.47 29.87 0.45
N PRO A 583 -41.24 28.95 -0.51
CA PRO A 583 -42.17 27.85 -0.77
C PRO A 583 -42.26 26.90 0.43
N ARG A 584 -43.45 26.36 0.68
CA ARG A 584 -43.68 25.28 1.65
C ARG A 584 -44.27 24.09 0.91
N ALA A 585 -43.45 23.08 0.62
CA ALA A 585 -43.96 21.84 0.05
C ALA A 585 -44.78 21.09 1.10
N THR A 586 -46.04 20.76 0.78
CA THR A 586 -46.80 19.72 1.51
C THR A 586 -46.49 18.37 0.90
N THR A 587 -46.44 17.33 1.73
CA THR A 587 -45.96 15.97 1.41
C THR A 587 -46.80 15.16 0.41
N ASP A 588 -47.79 15.78 -0.25
CA ASP A 588 -48.64 15.09 -1.24
C ASP A 588 -48.27 15.51 -2.66
N ASP A 589 -47.75 14.53 -3.40
CA ASP A 589 -47.04 14.60 -4.67
C ASP A 589 -47.93 14.93 -5.90
N THR A 590 -49.02 15.70 -5.71
CA THR A 590 -50.00 15.93 -6.79
C THR A 590 -50.30 17.39 -7.11
N SER A 591 -49.83 18.36 -6.33
CA SER A 591 -49.88 19.79 -6.69
C SER A 591 -48.99 20.60 -5.74
N PRO A 592 -47.97 21.35 -6.21
CA PRO A 592 -47.26 22.27 -5.34
C PRO A 592 -48.22 23.42 -4.94
N PHE A 593 -48.54 23.51 -3.64
CA PHE A 593 -49.26 24.63 -3.05
C PHE A 593 -48.26 25.62 -2.45
N MET A 594 -48.39 26.91 -2.78
CA MET A 594 -47.59 27.98 -2.19
C MET A 594 -48.50 28.97 -1.45
N SER A 595 -48.16 29.31 -0.20
CA SER A 595 -48.92 30.26 0.60
C SER A 595 -48.03 31.26 1.34
N GLY A 596 -48.31 32.55 1.19
CA GLY A 596 -47.71 33.64 1.96
C GLY A 596 -48.78 34.52 2.63
N GLU A 597 -48.45 35.06 3.81
CA GLU A 597 -49.30 35.99 4.56
C GLU A 597 -48.66 37.37 4.58
N VAL A 598 -49.39 38.39 4.14
CA VAL A 598 -48.92 39.78 4.12
C VAL A 598 -49.89 40.65 4.93
N LYS A 599 -49.35 41.38 5.90
CA LYS A 599 -50.09 42.35 6.71
C LYS A 599 -49.89 43.75 6.15
N ILE A 600 -50.98 44.40 5.76
CA ILE A 600 -50.96 45.78 5.23
C ILE A 600 -51.54 46.70 6.30
N GLN A 601 -50.88 47.84 6.53
CA GLN A 601 -51.12 48.74 7.65
C GLN A 601 -52.06 49.92 7.32
N ASP A 602 -52.48 50.08 6.06
CA ASP A 602 -53.41 51.13 5.63
C ASP A 602 -54.52 50.52 4.74
N PRO A 603 -55.77 50.43 5.21
CA PRO A 603 -56.88 49.81 4.48
C PRO A 603 -57.43 50.66 3.31
N ASN A 604 -56.97 51.91 3.13
CA ASN A 604 -57.45 52.81 2.07
C ASN A 604 -56.43 53.04 0.94
N ALA A 605 -55.26 52.42 0.99
CA ALA A 605 -54.25 52.56 -0.05
C ALA A 605 -54.62 51.78 -1.32
N ALA A 606 -54.56 52.43 -2.49
CA ALA A 606 -54.46 51.71 -3.76
C ALA A 606 -53.13 50.94 -3.77
N PHE A 607 -53.18 49.66 -4.15
CA PHE A 607 -52.01 48.79 -4.19
C PHE A 607 -51.81 48.24 -5.61
N GLU A 608 -50.55 48.21 -6.01
CA GLU A 608 -50.07 47.59 -7.23
C GLU A 608 -49.26 46.37 -6.82
N MET A 609 -49.61 45.21 -7.38
CA MET A 609 -48.93 43.95 -7.08
C MET A 609 -48.12 43.53 -8.30
N THR A 610 -46.82 43.41 -8.11
CA THR A 610 -45.91 42.87 -9.12
C THR A 610 -45.38 41.53 -8.64
N ILE A 611 -45.72 40.46 -9.36
CA ILE A 611 -45.23 39.12 -9.05
C ILE A 611 -44.16 38.76 -10.08
N LEU A 612 -42.96 38.46 -9.58
CA LEU A 612 -41.83 38.02 -10.40
C LEU A 612 -41.72 36.51 -10.26
N LEU A 613 -41.93 35.82 -11.37
CA LEU A 613 -41.75 34.38 -11.47
C LEU A 613 -40.47 34.11 -12.26
N GLY A 614 -39.55 33.33 -11.71
CA GLY A 614 -38.30 32.96 -12.37
C GLY A 614 -38.10 31.45 -12.43
N THR A 615 -37.58 30.95 -13.55
CA THR A 615 -37.13 29.54 -13.69
C THR A 615 -35.78 29.49 -14.39
N THR A 616 -34.96 28.50 -14.02
CA THR A 616 -33.69 28.15 -14.69
C THR A 616 -33.88 27.07 -15.76
N SER A 617 -35.07 26.46 -15.86
CA SER A 617 -35.38 25.48 -16.91
C SER A 617 -35.80 26.19 -18.20
N PRO A 618 -35.09 25.99 -19.33
CA PRO A 618 -35.40 26.64 -20.59
C PRO A 618 -36.68 26.11 -21.26
N ASP A 619 -37.18 24.95 -20.85
CA ASP A 619 -38.31 24.26 -21.49
C ASP A 619 -39.68 24.67 -20.92
N LEU A 620 -39.69 25.47 -19.85
CA LEU A 620 -40.91 25.87 -19.13
C LEU A 620 -41.32 27.29 -19.50
N THR A 621 -42.44 27.41 -20.22
CA THR A 621 -43.01 28.71 -20.60
C THR A 621 -44.39 28.90 -19.97
N PHE A 622 -44.63 30.07 -19.35
CA PHE A 622 -45.93 30.43 -18.79
C PHE A 622 -46.85 30.96 -19.90
N TYR A 623 -47.84 30.17 -20.33
CA TYR A 623 -48.65 30.51 -21.52
C TYR A 623 -49.90 31.36 -21.24
N ALA A 624 -50.59 31.13 -20.13
CA ALA A 624 -51.76 31.89 -19.72
C ALA A 624 -52.21 31.48 -18.30
N GLY A 625 -52.83 32.41 -17.58
CA GLY A 625 -53.45 32.12 -16.32
C GLY A 625 -54.66 32.99 -15.99
N ASN A 626 -55.43 32.55 -14.99
CA ASN A 626 -56.52 33.33 -14.42
C ASN A 626 -56.13 33.77 -13.02
N ILE A 627 -56.40 35.04 -12.70
CA ILE A 627 -56.32 35.55 -11.34
C ILE A 627 -57.73 35.49 -10.75
N VAL A 628 -57.90 34.68 -9.70
CA VAL A 628 -59.15 34.63 -8.95
C VAL A 628 -58.96 35.38 -7.65
N VAL A 629 -59.69 36.50 -7.53
CA VAL A 629 -59.73 37.27 -6.29
C VAL A 629 -61.00 36.89 -5.53
N THR A 630 -60.82 36.39 -4.31
CA THR A 630 -61.92 36.02 -3.42
C THR A 630 -61.96 36.97 -2.23
N ARG A 631 -63.14 37.49 -1.93
CA ARG A 631 -63.40 38.35 -0.77
C ARG A 631 -64.31 37.64 0.22
N ASP A 632 -63.87 37.54 1.48
CA ASP A 632 -64.73 37.19 2.60
C ASP A 632 -65.31 38.47 3.21
N GLY A 633 -66.65 38.61 3.25
CA GLY A 633 -67.33 39.79 3.81
C GLY A 633 -68.46 39.43 4.79
N PRO A 634 -68.82 40.33 5.72
CA PRO A 634 -69.98 40.13 6.61
C PRO A 634 -71.32 40.32 5.85
N ALA A 635 -72.33 39.55 6.25
CA ALA A 635 -73.64 39.46 5.60
C ALA A 635 -74.45 40.78 5.63
N PHE A 636 -75.13 41.11 4.53
CA PHE A 636 -76.21 42.10 4.50
C PHE A 636 -77.47 41.48 5.14
N GLN A 637 -78.00 42.07 6.23
CA GLN A 637 -79.29 41.65 6.78
C GLN A 637 -80.46 42.36 6.08
N THR A 638 -81.43 41.59 5.57
CA THR A 638 -82.79 42.07 5.34
C THR A 638 -83.82 41.10 5.94
N GLY A 639 -84.50 41.55 7.00
CA GLY A 639 -85.90 41.23 7.38
C GLY A 639 -86.45 39.79 7.35
N ALA A 640 -86.63 39.24 8.56
CA ALA A 640 -87.75 38.42 9.05
C ALA A 640 -88.15 37.08 8.36
N GLY A 641 -87.81 35.97 9.03
CA GLY A 641 -88.46 34.65 8.92
C GLY A 641 -87.68 33.61 9.75
N PRO A 642 -88.32 32.73 10.55
CA PRO A 642 -87.61 31.70 11.30
C PRO A 642 -87.26 30.55 10.35
N PHE A 643 -86.04 30.00 10.48
CA PHE A 643 -85.41 28.98 9.62
C PHE A 643 -84.67 29.52 8.39
N SER A 644 -83.41 29.88 8.57
CA SER A 644 -82.40 29.94 7.51
C SER A 644 -81.02 29.73 8.13
N THR A 645 -80.36 28.63 7.75
CA THR A 645 -78.94 28.38 7.98
C THR A 645 -78.12 29.32 7.10
N SER A 646 -77.29 30.16 7.70
CA SER A 646 -76.38 31.08 7.00
C SER A 646 -75.29 30.30 6.26
N VAL A 647 -75.40 30.24 4.92
CA VAL A 647 -74.31 29.82 4.04
C VAL A 647 -73.51 31.07 3.67
N HIS A 648 -72.22 31.08 4.00
CA HIS A 648 -71.28 32.08 3.50
C HIS A 648 -71.12 31.87 1.99
N THR A 649 -71.66 32.76 1.17
CA THR A 649 -71.35 32.79 -0.26
C THR A 649 -70.22 33.80 -0.52
N PRO A 650 -68.98 33.34 -0.76
CA PRO A 650 -67.92 34.22 -1.23
C PRO A 650 -68.30 34.80 -2.60
N VAL A 651 -68.06 36.09 -2.79
CA VAL A 651 -68.16 36.70 -4.11
C VAL A 651 -66.91 36.31 -4.88
N ASN A 652 -67.03 35.32 -5.76
CA ASN A 652 -65.96 34.91 -6.67
C ASN A 652 -65.98 35.83 -7.89
N ARG A 653 -64.91 36.61 -8.13
CA ARG A 653 -64.75 37.36 -9.38
C ARG A 653 -63.58 36.77 -10.17
N LEU A 654 -63.91 36.21 -11.33
CA LEU A 654 -62.94 35.76 -12.32
C LEU A 654 -62.49 37.01 -13.12
N ILE A 655 -61.19 37.31 -13.15
CA ILE A 655 -60.63 38.39 -13.96
C ILE A 655 -59.79 37.77 -15.09
N ALA A 656 -59.90 38.37 -16.28
CA ALA A 656 -59.49 37.94 -17.61
C ALA A 656 -58.06 37.33 -17.73
N PRO A 657 -57.78 36.59 -18.83
CA PRO A 657 -56.43 36.06 -19.12
C PRO A 657 -55.38 37.17 -19.17
N PHE A 658 -54.25 36.97 -18.51
CA PHE A 658 -53.06 37.82 -18.65
C PHE A 658 -52.08 37.21 -19.66
N ALA A 659 -51.36 38.06 -20.40
CA ALA A 659 -50.22 37.67 -21.22
C ALA A 659 -48.94 38.11 -20.49
N ALA A 660 -48.12 37.15 -20.05
CA ALA A 660 -46.82 37.44 -19.46
C ALA A 660 -45.76 37.41 -20.56
N THR A 661 -44.95 38.46 -20.69
CA THR A 661 -43.87 38.50 -21.68
C THR A 661 -42.58 38.01 -21.02
N PRO A 662 -41.99 36.89 -21.45
CA PRO A 662 -40.74 36.39 -20.87
C PRO A 662 -39.60 37.37 -21.14
N THR A 663 -38.82 37.67 -20.10
CA THR A 663 -37.53 38.37 -20.21
C THR A 663 -36.44 37.41 -19.78
N THR A 664 -35.59 36.98 -20.70
CA THR A 664 -34.41 36.19 -20.38
C THR A 664 -33.32 37.13 -19.86
N MET A 665 -32.96 36.95 -18.59
CA MET A 665 -31.90 37.73 -17.95
C MET A 665 -30.51 37.20 -18.36
N ALA A 666 -29.48 38.02 -18.16
CA ALA A 666 -28.11 37.70 -18.56
C ALA A 666 -27.53 36.45 -17.88
N ASN A 667 -28.14 35.98 -16.79
CA ASN A 667 -27.82 34.76 -16.05
C ASN A 667 -28.62 33.53 -16.52
N GLY A 668 -29.32 33.60 -17.66
CA GLY A 668 -30.09 32.49 -18.22
C GLY A 668 -31.44 32.22 -17.55
N VAL A 669 -31.79 32.96 -16.50
CA VAL A 669 -33.13 32.90 -15.88
C VAL A 669 -34.15 33.57 -16.79
N THR A 670 -35.24 32.88 -17.08
CA THR A 670 -36.39 33.51 -17.75
C THR A 670 -37.34 34.03 -16.69
N GLN A 671 -37.61 35.33 -16.71
CA GLN A 671 -38.44 36.04 -15.76
C GLN A 671 -39.74 36.48 -16.42
N TRP A 672 -40.85 36.32 -15.70
CA TRP A 672 -42.15 36.85 -16.07
C TRP A 672 -42.60 37.85 -15.02
N GLU A 673 -42.94 39.05 -15.48
CA GLU A 673 -43.54 40.10 -14.66
C GLU A 673 -45.06 40.06 -14.83
N LEU A 674 -45.78 39.84 -13.73
CA LEU A 674 -47.23 40.04 -13.68
C LEU A 674 -47.52 41.28 -12.85
N THR A 675 -48.03 42.32 -13.49
CA THR A 675 -48.49 43.54 -12.82
C THR A 675 -50.01 43.56 -12.79
N TRP A 676 -50.59 43.73 -11.60
CA TRP A 676 -52.03 43.90 -11.41
C TRP A 676 -52.35 45.17 -10.63
N ASP A 677 -53.21 46.01 -11.22
CA ASP A 677 -53.78 47.19 -10.59
C ASP A 677 -55.20 46.90 -10.07
N ALA A 678 -55.41 47.12 -8.77
CA ALA A 678 -56.71 46.91 -8.13
C ALA A 678 -57.82 47.85 -8.65
N THR A 679 -57.48 48.95 -9.32
CA THR A 679 -58.44 49.93 -9.85
C THR A 679 -59.15 49.47 -11.14
N ASP A 680 -58.52 48.61 -11.94
CA ASP A 680 -59.04 48.16 -13.24
C ASP A 680 -60.06 47.00 -13.16
N GLY A 681 -60.15 46.33 -12.00
CA GLY A 681 -61.03 45.17 -11.79
C GLY A 681 -62.45 45.47 -11.31
N GLY A 682 -62.83 46.74 -11.15
CA GLY A 682 -64.14 47.14 -10.64
C GLY A 682 -64.37 46.83 -9.16
N LEU A 683 -63.32 46.79 -8.34
CA LEU A 683 -63.39 46.80 -6.86
C LEU A 683 -63.59 48.22 -6.30
N ASN A 684 -64.35 49.06 -6.99
CA ASN A 684 -64.62 50.44 -6.58
C ASN A 684 -65.69 50.48 -5.47
N GLY A 685 -65.25 50.29 -4.24
CA GLY A 685 -65.99 50.59 -3.02
C GLY A 685 -65.03 50.65 -1.85
N ALA A 686 -65.13 51.71 -1.02
CA ALA A 686 -64.30 51.85 0.17
C ALA A 686 -64.36 50.57 1.04
N PHE A 687 -63.19 50.08 1.48
CA PHE A 687 -63.11 48.92 2.36
C PHE A 687 -63.76 49.27 3.71
N PRO A 688 -64.78 48.52 4.18
CA PRO A 688 -65.31 48.72 5.53
C PRO A 688 -64.27 48.33 6.58
N ALA A 689 -64.21 49.04 7.70
CA ALA A 689 -63.24 48.79 8.77
C ALA A 689 -63.41 47.39 9.40
N GLY A 690 -62.30 46.64 9.50
CA GLY A 690 -62.20 45.29 10.10
C GLY A 690 -61.35 44.33 9.26
N ASP A 691 -60.86 43.23 9.86
CA ASP A 691 -60.01 42.22 9.20
C ASP A 691 -60.65 41.71 7.90
N GLN A 692 -60.09 42.09 6.75
CA GLN A 692 -60.50 41.53 5.45
C GLN A 692 -59.42 40.55 4.99
N ARG A 693 -59.86 39.37 4.55
CA ARG A 693 -59.00 38.42 3.83
C ARG A 693 -59.22 38.55 2.34
N VAL A 694 -58.17 38.92 1.61
CA VAL A 694 -58.15 38.85 0.14
C VAL A 694 -57.35 37.64 -0.24
N ARG A 695 -57.97 36.73 -1.00
CA ARG A 695 -57.31 35.54 -1.53
C ARG A 695 -57.07 35.70 -3.02
N VAL A 696 -55.81 35.62 -3.43
CA VAL A 696 -55.40 35.65 -4.85
C VAL A 696 -54.92 34.27 -5.24
N ARG A 697 -55.60 33.64 -6.20
CA ARG A 697 -55.16 32.37 -6.79
C ARG A 697 -54.69 32.58 -8.22
N ILE A 698 -53.48 32.12 -8.52
CA ILE A 698 -52.93 32.09 -9.87
C ILE A 698 -52.95 30.66 -10.36
N PHE A 699 -53.61 30.44 -11.48
CA PHE A 699 -53.59 29.18 -12.22
C PHE A 699 -52.70 29.37 -13.44
N ALA A 700 -51.59 28.64 -13.55
CA ALA A 700 -50.72 28.70 -14.71
C ALA A 700 -50.65 27.33 -15.41
N ASN A 701 -50.62 27.34 -16.74
CA ASN A 701 -50.35 26.16 -17.56
C ASN A 701 -48.84 26.02 -17.79
N LEU A 702 -48.28 24.86 -17.43
CA LEU A 702 -46.88 24.51 -17.61
C LEU A 702 -46.80 23.45 -18.72
N ALA A 703 -46.12 23.75 -19.82
CA ALA A 703 -45.88 22.80 -20.91
C ALA A 703 -44.40 22.77 -21.28
N ASP A 704 -43.87 21.57 -21.49
CA ASP A 704 -42.45 21.29 -21.82
C ASP A 704 -42.08 21.62 -23.29
N ASN A 705 -43.01 22.14 -24.13
CA ASN A 705 -42.73 22.37 -25.55
C ASN A 705 -43.60 23.50 -26.17
N PRO A 706 -43.01 24.52 -26.83
CA PRO A 706 -43.72 25.67 -27.41
C PRO A 706 -44.49 25.43 -28.71
N ASP A 707 -44.30 24.32 -29.41
CA ASP A 707 -44.91 24.09 -30.73
C ASP A 707 -46.24 23.30 -30.70
N GLU A 708 -46.76 22.94 -29.53
CA GLU A 708 -48.10 22.35 -29.40
C GLU A 708 -49.10 23.36 -28.81
N SER A 709 -50.05 23.81 -29.63
CA SER A 709 -51.24 24.52 -29.15
C SER A 709 -52.46 24.15 -29.99
N PRO A 710 -53.69 24.11 -29.47
CA PRO A 710 -54.18 23.57 -28.20
C PRO A 710 -55.34 22.56 -28.45
N ILE A 711 -55.95 22.02 -27.38
CA ILE A 711 -57.21 21.25 -27.34
C ILE A 711 -57.02 19.71 -27.44
N GLY A 712 -56.85 19.04 -26.29
CA GLY A 712 -57.31 17.64 -26.16
C GLY A 712 -56.56 16.65 -25.26
N SER A 713 -55.35 16.91 -24.77
CA SER A 713 -54.60 15.93 -23.94
C SER A 713 -54.71 16.22 -22.43
N THR A 714 -54.75 15.18 -21.61
CA THR A 714 -55.11 15.18 -20.17
C THR A 714 -53.91 15.26 -19.21
N ALA A 715 -52.73 15.65 -19.66
CA ALA A 715 -51.55 15.79 -18.81
C ALA A 715 -51.25 17.28 -18.59
N TYR A 716 -51.97 17.91 -17.66
CA TYR A 716 -51.69 19.27 -17.22
C TYR A 716 -51.26 19.23 -15.75
N GLN A 717 -50.06 19.71 -15.43
CA GLN A 717 -49.72 20.06 -14.04
C GLN A 717 -50.20 21.49 -13.79
N TRP A 718 -51.28 21.63 -13.02
CA TRP A 718 -51.77 22.92 -12.56
C TRP A 718 -51.09 23.25 -11.24
N GLY A 719 -50.19 24.24 -11.24
CA GLY A 719 -49.72 24.86 -9.99
C GLY A 719 -50.77 25.84 -9.45
N THR A 720 -51.04 25.81 -8.14
CA THR A 720 -51.88 26.83 -7.48
C THR A 720 -51.02 27.63 -6.51
N ILE A 721 -50.83 28.91 -6.81
CA ILE A 721 -50.21 29.86 -5.89
C ILE A 721 -51.33 30.61 -5.18
N GLU A 722 -51.40 30.53 -3.86
CA GLU A 722 -52.44 31.18 -3.05
C GLU A 722 -51.82 32.24 -2.13
N PHE A 723 -52.10 33.52 -2.39
CA PHE A 723 -51.74 34.59 -1.45
C PHE A 723 -52.95 34.92 -0.57
N THR A 724 -52.74 35.02 0.75
CA THR A 724 -53.76 35.52 1.68
C THR A 724 -53.29 36.84 2.29
N PHE A 725 -53.98 37.92 1.97
CA PHE A 725 -53.72 39.24 2.54
C PHE A 725 -54.66 39.46 3.72
N ILE A 726 -54.14 39.89 4.87
CA ILE A 726 -54.96 40.38 5.98
C ILE A 726 -54.81 41.91 6.03
N LEU A 727 -55.90 42.60 5.68
CA LEU A 727 -56.00 44.04 5.81
C LEU A 727 -56.48 44.35 7.23
N ASN A 728 -55.60 44.87 8.08
CA ASN A 728 -55.98 45.39 9.40
C ASN A 728 -56.28 46.89 9.25
N ALA A 729 -57.33 47.36 9.94
CA ALA A 729 -57.64 48.78 10.02
C ALA A 729 -56.76 49.52 11.03
#